data_AF-A0A7W0JB14-F1
#
_entry.id   AF-A0A7W0JB14-F1
#
_cell.length_a   1.000
_cell.length_b   1.000
_cell.length_c   1.000
_cell.angle_alpha   90.00
_cell.angle_beta   90.00
_cell.angle_gamma   90.00
#
_symmetry.space_group_name_H-M   'P 1'
#
loop_
_entity.id
_entity.type
_entity.pdbx_description
1 polymer ?
#
loop_
_entity_poly.entity_id
_entity_poly.type
_entity_poly.pdbx_seq_one_letter_code
_entity_poly.pdbx_strand_id
1 'polypeptide(L)'
;MTVAELPSQKGASDFTRTPPQDLDAEQSVLGGMLLSKDAIADVVEAVRGQDFYRPAHEMVFEAILDLYGRGEPADAITVSAELQKRGELGRVGGAPYLHTLISSVPTAANAGYYARVVRETAILRRLIAAGTKIVQLGYAGDGDADDIVDAAQAEVYSVTERRTSEDYLPLSAIMEGTLDEIEAIGSRGGEMVGVPTGFRDFDELTNGLHPGQMIVVAARPAVGKALALDTPLPTPTGWTTMGEVAVGDQLLGADGCPTSVVAATSVMHGRPCFEVEFSDGAVVVADAEHGWRTTSADGEAAVRTTRELAATRFTGTATERRSNHAVDNALPLQLPDVVLPTPPYVLGVAIGSRVTGSESVADVAMYVDAELASARPEVEGVVGGSSQAPRVPGSYLRASETQRRTLLAGLLDVAGRVESTGDVLVEGLSASQAEDLSELLAALGYAAELLTKPDGRRTVGFWASDDVFRQEDKRLAHKETREHGEMRQRRTLARAVLDVRRVDSVPVRCVQVDSADHLYLAGPSMVPTHNSALGLDIARSAAIKHNLTTCIFSLEMSRNEITMRLLSAESRVPLHHMRTGKLTDDDWTKLARRMGEVSDAPLFIDDSPNMSMMEIRAKCRRLKQRHDLKLVIIDYLQLMQSGKRVESRQQEVSEFSRALKLLAKELDVPVIAISQLNRGPEQRTDKKPQMSDLRESGSIEQDADMVVLLHREELYERESPRAGEADFIVAKHRNGPTTTITVAFQGHYSRFVDMARS
;
A
#
# COMPACT_ATOMS: atom_id res chain seq x y z
N MET A 1 -23.78 -4.18 -51.97
CA MET A 1 -24.13 -3.00 -52.80
C MET A 1 -25.36 -2.37 -52.17
N THR A 2 -25.42 -1.11 -51.76
CA THR A 2 -24.55 0.05 -51.98
C THR A 2 -24.85 1.10 -50.90
N VAL A 3 -23.81 1.86 -50.57
CA VAL A 3 -23.84 3.06 -49.75
C VAL A 3 -24.59 4.17 -50.51
N ALA A 4 -25.66 4.71 -49.94
CA ALA A 4 -26.20 6.01 -50.33
C ALA A 4 -27.02 6.59 -49.17
N GLU A 5 -26.88 7.91 -49.00
CA GLU A 5 -27.66 8.80 -48.12
C GLU A 5 -27.09 9.08 -46.72
N LEU A 6 -26.02 9.89 -46.70
CA LEU A 6 -25.83 10.92 -45.67
C LEU A 6 -25.74 12.30 -46.36
N PRO A 7 -26.38 13.36 -45.81
CA PRO A 7 -26.44 14.66 -46.46
C PRO A 7 -25.10 15.41 -46.44
N SER A 8 -24.91 16.20 -47.49
CA SER A 8 -23.73 17.00 -47.82
C SER A 8 -23.31 17.97 -46.71
N GLN A 9 -22.12 17.73 -46.13
CA GLN A 9 -21.39 18.75 -45.38
C GLN A 9 -20.85 19.82 -46.34
N LYS A 10 -21.17 21.07 -46.02
CA LYS A 10 -20.62 22.27 -46.64
C LYS A 10 -19.09 22.28 -46.54
N GLY A 11 -18.44 22.46 -47.70
CA GLY A 11 -17.20 23.22 -47.83
C GLY A 11 -15.94 22.61 -47.22
N ALA A 12 -15.37 21.62 -47.91
CA ALA A 12 -13.93 21.38 -47.82
C ALA A 12 -13.20 22.54 -48.52
N SER A 13 -12.70 23.50 -47.74
CA SER A 13 -11.61 24.39 -48.14
C SER A 13 -10.30 23.82 -47.60
N ASP A 14 -9.30 23.73 -48.46
CA ASP A 14 -7.93 23.29 -48.18
C ASP A 14 -7.39 23.75 -46.82
N PHE A 15 -6.86 22.79 -46.06
CA PHE A 15 -6.26 22.99 -44.74
C PHE A 15 -4.90 23.68 -44.86
N THR A 16 -4.89 25.01 -45.07
CA THR A 16 -3.83 25.86 -44.52
C THR A 16 -4.31 26.38 -43.17
N ARG A 17 -4.31 25.50 -42.16
CA ARG A 17 -4.66 25.90 -40.78
C ARG A 17 -3.51 26.71 -40.21
N THR A 18 -3.62 28.03 -40.29
CA THR A 18 -2.80 28.93 -39.47
C THR A 18 -3.11 28.66 -37.99
N PRO A 19 -2.10 28.63 -37.10
CA PRO A 19 -2.33 28.51 -35.67
C PRO A 19 -3.28 29.61 -35.17
N PRO A 20 -4.17 29.33 -34.19
CA PRO A 20 -5.07 30.33 -33.61
C PRO A 20 -4.32 31.59 -33.14
N GLN A 21 -4.76 32.74 -33.62
CA GLN A 21 -4.13 34.04 -33.35
C GLN A 21 -5.19 35.14 -33.44
N ASP A 22 -4.99 36.24 -32.71
CA ASP A 22 -5.78 37.47 -32.84
C ASP A 22 -4.82 38.67 -32.80
N LEU A 23 -4.42 39.14 -33.98
CA LEU A 23 -3.43 40.19 -34.11
C LEU A 23 -3.96 41.56 -33.66
N ASP A 24 -5.26 41.80 -33.82
CA ASP A 24 -5.90 43.06 -33.42
C ASP A 24 -5.96 43.14 -31.89
N ALA A 25 -6.23 42.02 -31.22
CA ALA A 25 -6.13 41.91 -29.77
C ALA A 25 -4.69 42.12 -29.28
N GLU A 26 -3.69 41.49 -29.90
CA GLU A 26 -2.27 41.70 -29.54
C GLU A 26 -1.85 43.17 -29.67
N GLN A 27 -2.24 43.83 -30.77
CA GLN A 27 -1.96 45.25 -30.98
C GLN A 27 -2.65 46.14 -29.95
N SER A 28 -3.91 45.82 -29.61
CA SER A 28 -4.69 46.53 -28.60
C SER A 28 -4.13 46.38 -27.19
N VAL A 29 -3.55 45.22 -26.86
CA VAL A 29 -2.85 44.99 -25.59
C VAL A 29 -1.61 45.87 -25.50
N LEU A 30 -0.71 45.78 -26.48
CA LEU A 30 0.55 46.53 -26.46
C LEU A 30 0.33 48.03 -26.51
N GLY A 31 -0.60 48.49 -27.36
CA GLY A 31 -0.93 49.91 -27.42
C GLY A 31 -1.59 50.42 -26.14
N GLY A 32 -2.41 49.59 -25.47
CA GLY A 32 -3.01 49.91 -24.18
C GLY A 32 -1.95 50.09 -23.09
N MET A 33 -0.95 49.21 -23.07
CA MET A 33 0.22 49.29 -22.19
C MET A 33 1.07 50.55 -22.45
N LEU A 34 1.25 50.94 -23.71
CA LEU A 34 1.98 52.18 -24.08
C LEU A 34 1.22 53.47 -23.72
N LEU A 35 -0.10 53.39 -23.51
CA LEU A 35 -0.97 54.53 -23.19
C LEU A 35 -1.16 54.74 -21.70
N SER A 36 -1.18 53.67 -20.89
CA SER A 36 -1.47 53.75 -19.46
C SER A 36 -0.66 52.74 -18.65
N LYS A 37 -0.11 53.23 -17.53
CA LYS A 37 0.59 52.39 -16.54
C LYS A 37 -0.35 51.36 -15.91
N ASP A 38 -1.61 51.72 -15.66
CA ASP A 38 -2.58 50.81 -15.03
C ASP A 38 -2.91 49.62 -15.96
N ALA A 39 -2.93 49.85 -17.28
CA ALA A 39 -3.09 48.79 -18.26
C ALA A 39 -1.93 47.80 -18.25
N ILE A 40 -0.71 48.23 -17.92
CA ILE A 40 0.45 47.33 -17.76
C ILE A 40 0.19 46.35 -16.61
N ALA A 41 -0.29 46.84 -15.47
CA ALA A 41 -0.59 46.00 -14.31
C ALA A 41 -1.64 44.92 -14.64
N ASP A 42 -2.76 45.32 -15.27
CA ASP A 42 -3.83 44.39 -15.65
C ASP A 42 -3.39 43.33 -16.66
N VAL A 43 -2.54 43.71 -17.62
CA VAL A 43 -2.07 42.80 -18.68
C VAL A 43 -1.03 41.80 -18.15
N VAL A 44 -0.14 42.22 -17.26
CA VAL A 44 0.89 41.36 -16.66
C VAL A 44 0.29 40.23 -15.83
N GLU A 45 -0.89 40.43 -15.24
CA GLU A 45 -1.61 39.34 -14.56
C GLU A 45 -2.14 38.27 -15.53
N ALA A 46 -2.41 38.65 -16.79
CA ALA A 46 -3.13 37.83 -17.75
C ALA A 46 -2.24 37.10 -18.78
N VAL A 47 -1.15 37.72 -19.26
CA VAL A 47 -0.33 37.19 -20.37
C VAL A 47 1.18 37.26 -20.09
N ARG A 48 1.95 36.47 -20.84
CA ARG A 48 3.43 36.48 -20.89
C ARG A 48 3.92 36.76 -22.31
N GLY A 49 5.19 37.12 -22.51
CA GLY A 49 5.76 37.41 -23.84
C GLY A 49 5.54 36.29 -24.86
N GLN A 50 5.67 35.03 -24.43
CA GLN A 50 5.48 33.84 -25.28
C GLN A 50 4.01 33.59 -25.69
N ASP A 51 3.04 34.27 -25.05
CA ASP A 51 1.62 34.17 -25.43
C ASP A 51 1.31 34.99 -26.69
N PHE A 52 2.19 35.87 -27.14
CA PHE A 52 2.04 36.59 -28.41
C PHE A 52 2.39 35.68 -29.59
N TYR A 53 1.59 35.72 -30.65
CA TYR A 53 1.87 34.96 -31.87
C TYR A 53 3.00 35.60 -32.67
N ARG A 54 3.06 36.93 -32.73
CA ARG A 54 4.11 37.65 -33.45
C ARG A 54 5.34 37.84 -32.54
N PRO A 55 6.54 37.38 -32.95
CA PRO A 55 7.77 37.65 -32.22
C PRO A 55 8.05 39.14 -32.04
N ALA A 56 7.61 39.98 -32.99
CA ALA A 56 7.69 41.43 -32.87
C ALA A 56 6.89 41.97 -31.67
N HIS A 57 5.74 41.38 -31.37
CA HIS A 57 4.90 41.79 -30.25
C HIS A 57 5.47 41.30 -28.91
N GLU A 58 6.04 40.09 -28.87
CA GLU A 58 6.81 39.58 -27.74
C GLU A 58 7.96 40.53 -27.37
N MET A 59 8.79 40.94 -28.36
CA MET A 59 9.90 41.86 -28.12
C MET A 59 9.44 43.22 -27.56
N VAL A 60 8.31 43.76 -28.06
CA VAL A 60 7.73 45.01 -27.53
C VAL A 60 7.22 44.83 -26.10
N PHE A 61 6.54 43.70 -25.82
CA PHE A 61 6.04 43.38 -24.50
C PHE A 61 7.18 43.30 -23.47
N GLU A 62 8.24 42.56 -23.77
CA GLU A 62 9.41 42.42 -22.89
C GLU A 62 10.14 43.75 -22.66
N ALA A 63 10.20 44.63 -23.67
CA ALA A 63 10.76 45.98 -23.51
C ALA A 63 9.89 46.86 -22.60
N ILE A 64 8.56 46.75 -22.68
CA ILE A 64 7.62 47.44 -21.78
C ILE A 64 7.79 46.93 -20.34
N LEU A 65 7.89 45.61 -20.14
CA LEU A 65 8.07 45.02 -18.80
C LEU A 65 9.37 45.43 -18.14
N ASP A 66 10.48 45.46 -18.88
CA ASP A 66 11.78 45.87 -18.33
C ASP A 66 11.80 47.34 -17.90
N LEU A 67 11.21 48.23 -18.70
CA LEU A 67 11.05 49.64 -18.31
C LEU A 67 10.14 49.78 -17.08
N TYR A 68 9.03 49.05 -17.06
CA TYR A 68 8.10 49.05 -15.93
C TYR A 68 8.74 48.51 -14.65
N GLY A 69 9.52 47.43 -14.73
CA GLY A 69 10.26 46.84 -13.62
C GLY A 69 11.35 47.76 -13.06
N ARG A 70 11.95 48.61 -13.91
CA ARG A 70 12.88 49.69 -13.50
C ARG A 70 12.18 50.93 -12.94
N GLY A 71 10.84 50.97 -12.97
CA GLY A 71 10.04 52.13 -12.58
C GLY A 71 10.09 53.29 -13.57
N GLU A 72 10.59 53.07 -14.79
CA GLU A 72 10.60 54.04 -15.88
C GLU A 72 9.24 54.05 -16.61
N PRO A 73 8.77 55.20 -17.12
CA PRO A 73 7.54 55.24 -17.91
C PRO A 73 7.74 54.45 -19.21
N ALA A 74 6.82 53.54 -19.53
CA ALA A 74 6.84 52.76 -20.76
C ALA A 74 5.89 53.36 -21.82
N ASP A 75 6.36 54.41 -22.49
CA ASP A 75 5.68 55.05 -23.61
C ASP A 75 6.38 54.73 -24.95
N ALA A 76 5.81 55.16 -26.09
CA ALA A 76 6.39 54.85 -27.40
C ALA A 76 7.82 55.37 -27.60
N ILE A 77 8.23 56.43 -26.89
CA ILE A 77 9.57 57.03 -27.04
C ILE A 77 10.60 56.21 -26.25
N THR A 78 10.30 55.96 -24.98
CA THR A 78 11.13 55.16 -24.05
C THR A 78 11.27 53.72 -24.51
N VAL A 79 10.18 53.09 -24.95
CA VAL A 79 10.19 51.73 -25.53
C VAL A 79 10.99 51.71 -26.84
N SER A 80 10.86 52.74 -27.69
CA SER A 80 11.71 52.83 -28.90
C SER A 80 13.19 52.96 -28.56
N ALA A 81 13.55 53.71 -27.53
CA ALA A 81 14.93 53.87 -27.09
C ALA A 81 15.51 52.57 -26.52
N GLU A 82 14.71 51.84 -25.73
CA GLU A 82 15.11 50.55 -25.17
C GLU A 82 15.27 49.49 -26.28
N LEU A 83 14.33 49.38 -27.21
CA LEU A 83 14.45 48.49 -28.37
C LEU A 83 15.64 48.85 -29.28
N GLN A 84 15.97 50.13 -29.39
CA GLN A 84 17.15 50.58 -30.14
C GLN A 84 18.45 50.16 -29.43
N LYS A 85 18.52 50.31 -28.11
CA LYS A 85 19.66 49.89 -27.28
C LYS A 85 19.89 48.38 -27.37
N ARG A 86 18.82 47.60 -27.46
CA ARG A 86 18.86 46.13 -27.65
C ARG A 86 19.16 45.69 -29.09
N GLY A 87 19.15 46.61 -30.06
CA GLY A 87 19.31 46.30 -31.49
C GLY A 87 18.09 45.60 -32.11
N GLU A 88 16.93 45.69 -31.47
CA GLU A 88 15.70 44.98 -31.85
C GLU A 88 14.70 45.88 -32.60
N LEU A 89 14.87 47.21 -32.54
CA LEU A 89 13.93 48.18 -33.13
C LEU A 89 13.62 47.91 -34.61
N GLY A 90 14.63 47.53 -35.40
CA GLY A 90 14.44 47.17 -36.81
C GLY A 90 13.58 45.92 -37.02
N ARG A 91 13.63 44.96 -36.09
CA ARG A 91 12.87 43.69 -36.15
C ARG A 91 11.40 43.87 -35.76
N VAL A 92 11.10 44.92 -34.99
CA VAL A 92 9.75 45.27 -34.54
C VAL A 92 8.99 46.11 -35.59
N GLY A 93 9.68 46.67 -36.59
CA GLY A 93 9.08 47.54 -37.62
C GLY A 93 9.39 49.03 -37.42
N GLY A 94 10.36 49.37 -36.57
CA GLY A 94 10.81 50.73 -36.33
C GLY A 94 9.92 51.52 -35.35
N ALA A 95 10.39 52.71 -34.96
CA ALA A 95 9.65 53.63 -34.11
C ALA A 95 8.21 53.95 -34.62
N PRO A 96 7.95 54.07 -35.94
CA PRO A 96 6.58 54.31 -36.42
C PRO A 96 5.59 53.20 -36.03
N TYR A 97 6.03 51.96 -35.90
CA TYR A 97 5.14 50.85 -35.55
C TYR A 97 4.57 50.98 -34.13
N LEU A 98 5.35 51.51 -33.19
CA LEU A 98 4.88 51.75 -31.81
C LEU A 98 3.75 52.79 -31.78
N HIS A 99 3.81 53.81 -32.62
CA HIS A 99 2.72 54.79 -32.77
C HIS A 99 1.47 54.19 -33.44
N THR A 100 1.65 53.22 -34.35
CA THR A 100 0.54 52.45 -34.91
C THR A 100 -0.16 51.63 -33.84
N LEU A 101 0.60 50.97 -32.93
CA LEU A 101 0.03 50.22 -31.81
C LEU A 101 -0.83 51.12 -30.91
N ILE A 102 -0.36 52.33 -30.60
CA ILE A 102 -1.15 53.31 -29.85
C ILE A 102 -2.44 53.69 -30.60
N SER A 103 -2.34 53.89 -31.91
CA SER A 103 -3.47 54.32 -32.74
C SER A 103 -4.52 53.23 -32.94
N SER A 104 -4.15 51.95 -32.80
CA SER A 104 -5.08 50.82 -32.93
C SER A 104 -5.95 50.59 -31.70
N VAL A 105 -5.66 51.22 -30.56
CA VAL A 105 -6.34 50.96 -29.28
C VAL A 105 -7.60 51.81 -29.19
N PRO A 106 -8.79 51.20 -29.05
CA PRO A 106 -10.03 51.96 -28.86
C PRO A 106 -10.08 52.66 -27.48
N THR A 107 -9.63 51.97 -26.42
CA THR A 107 -9.57 52.51 -25.05
C THR A 107 -8.57 51.70 -24.22
N ALA A 108 -7.66 52.37 -23.51
CA ALA A 108 -6.65 51.71 -22.68
C ALA A 108 -7.24 50.88 -21.52
N ALA A 109 -8.42 51.27 -21.01
CA ALA A 109 -9.13 50.55 -19.93
C ALA A 109 -9.56 49.12 -20.31
N ASN A 110 -9.61 48.77 -21.60
CA ASN A 110 -9.98 47.44 -22.06
C ASN A 110 -8.79 46.50 -22.30
N ALA A 111 -7.56 46.93 -22.00
CA ALA A 111 -6.36 46.14 -22.25
C ALA A 111 -6.42 44.74 -21.57
N GLY A 112 -6.93 44.66 -20.35
CA GLY A 112 -7.13 43.38 -19.65
C GLY A 112 -8.16 42.44 -20.31
N TYR A 113 -9.15 42.98 -21.04
CA TYR A 113 -10.05 42.13 -21.85
C TYR A 113 -9.32 41.53 -23.05
N TYR A 114 -8.59 42.35 -23.81
CA TYR A 114 -7.84 41.87 -24.97
C TYR A 114 -6.71 40.91 -24.58
N ALA A 115 -6.08 41.12 -23.41
CA ALA A 115 -5.09 40.20 -22.85
C ALA A 115 -5.66 38.79 -22.63
N ARG A 116 -6.93 38.68 -22.18
CA ARG A 116 -7.60 37.37 -22.07
C ARG A 116 -7.80 36.71 -23.43
N VAL A 117 -8.13 37.47 -24.47
CA VAL A 117 -8.26 36.95 -25.84
C VAL A 117 -6.91 36.42 -26.36
N VAL A 118 -5.82 37.17 -26.15
CA VAL A 118 -4.46 36.73 -26.50
C VAL A 118 -4.11 35.43 -25.76
N ARG A 119 -4.40 35.36 -24.46
CA ARG A 119 -4.20 34.16 -23.64
C ARG A 119 -4.99 32.95 -24.16
N GLU A 120 -6.27 33.13 -24.50
CA GLU A 120 -7.11 32.05 -25.03
C GLU A 120 -6.53 31.48 -26.32
N THR A 121 -6.13 32.35 -27.26
CA THR A 121 -5.49 31.90 -28.50
C THR A 121 -4.14 31.22 -28.26
N ALA A 122 -3.35 31.69 -27.29
CA ALA A 122 -2.09 31.05 -26.90
C ALA A 122 -2.26 29.65 -26.30
N ILE A 123 -3.30 29.45 -25.47
CA ILE A 123 -3.66 28.12 -24.94
C ILE A 123 -4.03 27.17 -26.07
N LEU A 124 -4.83 27.64 -27.04
CA LEU A 124 -5.20 26.83 -28.21
C LEU A 124 -3.97 26.47 -29.06
N ARG A 125 -3.01 27.39 -29.24
CA ARG A 125 -1.75 27.09 -29.94
C ARG A 125 -0.91 26.06 -29.19
N ARG A 126 -0.77 26.18 -27.87
CA ARG A 126 -0.06 25.20 -27.04
C ARG A 126 -0.70 23.82 -27.10
N LEU A 127 -2.04 23.75 -27.09
CA LEU A 127 -2.77 22.50 -27.26
C LEU A 127 -2.47 21.82 -28.61
N ILE A 128 -2.41 22.59 -29.69
CA ILE A 128 -2.05 22.06 -31.02
C ILE A 128 -0.62 21.53 -31.04
N ALA A 129 0.32 22.25 -30.42
CA ALA A 129 1.72 21.81 -30.32
C ALA A 129 1.86 20.53 -29.50
N ALA A 130 1.21 20.45 -28.33
CA ALA A 130 1.17 19.24 -27.51
C ALA A 130 0.56 18.06 -28.27
N GLY A 131 -0.58 18.28 -28.97
CA GLY A 131 -1.21 17.26 -29.80
C GLY A 131 -0.30 16.73 -30.90
N THR A 132 0.46 17.61 -31.56
CA THR A 132 1.42 17.22 -32.61
C THR A 132 2.57 16.40 -32.02
N LYS A 133 3.06 16.76 -30.83
CA LYS A 133 4.11 16.01 -30.14
C LYS A 133 3.63 14.64 -29.67
N ILE A 134 2.40 14.52 -29.18
CA ILE A 134 1.78 13.23 -28.81
C ILE A 134 1.66 12.32 -30.04
N VAL A 135 1.25 12.86 -31.19
CA VAL A 135 1.23 12.11 -32.46
C VAL A 135 2.64 11.65 -32.83
N GLN A 136 3.67 12.49 -32.68
CA GLN A 136 5.06 12.11 -32.94
C GLN A 136 5.54 10.99 -31.99
N LEU A 137 5.20 11.06 -30.70
CA LEU A 137 5.52 10.01 -29.72
C LEU A 137 4.90 8.66 -30.12
N GLY A 138 3.63 8.67 -30.56
CA GLY A 138 2.95 7.47 -31.01
C GLY A 138 3.56 6.82 -32.28
N TYR A 139 4.13 7.63 -33.18
CA TYR A 139 4.82 7.12 -34.38
C TYR A 139 6.27 6.70 -34.13
N ALA A 140 6.95 7.30 -33.14
CA ALA A 140 8.34 6.99 -32.83
C ALA A 140 8.51 5.58 -32.24
N GLY A 141 7.56 5.12 -31.41
CA GLY A 141 7.48 3.74 -30.94
C GLY A 141 8.67 3.26 -30.09
N ASP A 142 9.50 4.16 -29.57
CA ASP A 142 10.65 3.86 -28.72
C ASP A 142 10.23 3.94 -27.23
N GLY A 143 10.24 2.80 -26.54
CA GLY A 143 9.93 2.69 -25.09
C GLY A 143 8.80 1.71 -24.77
N ASP A 144 8.56 1.50 -23.47
CA ASP A 144 7.38 0.80 -23.00
C ASP A 144 6.11 1.61 -23.34
N ALA A 145 4.99 0.93 -23.59
CA ALA A 145 3.72 1.61 -23.87
C ALA A 145 3.31 2.54 -22.72
N ASP A 146 3.62 2.16 -21.49
CA ASP A 146 3.36 2.95 -20.30
C ASP A 146 4.21 4.24 -20.27
N ASP A 147 5.50 4.17 -20.64
CA ASP A 147 6.38 5.34 -20.73
C ASP A 147 5.90 6.35 -21.80
N ILE A 148 5.40 5.84 -22.94
CA ILE A 148 4.86 6.68 -24.02
C ILE A 148 3.55 7.36 -23.57
N VAL A 149 2.70 6.64 -22.84
CA VAL A 149 1.46 7.19 -22.27
C VAL A 149 1.79 8.26 -21.22
N ASP A 150 2.76 8.03 -20.35
CA ASP A 150 3.19 9.00 -19.34
C ASP A 150 3.78 10.27 -19.98
N ALA A 151 4.62 10.12 -21.00
CA ALA A 151 5.14 11.25 -21.77
C ALA A 151 4.01 12.03 -22.46
N ALA A 152 3.03 11.34 -23.04
CA ALA A 152 1.86 11.98 -23.65
C ALA A 152 1.01 12.73 -22.62
N GLN A 153 0.80 12.16 -21.43
CA GLN A 153 0.10 12.83 -20.34
C GLN A 153 0.82 14.10 -19.91
N ALA A 154 2.15 14.05 -19.71
CA ALA A 154 2.95 15.21 -19.33
C ALA A 154 2.83 16.38 -20.34
N GLU A 155 2.80 16.07 -21.65
CA GLU A 155 2.61 17.08 -22.69
C GLU A 155 1.24 17.77 -22.60
N VAL A 156 0.15 17.02 -22.42
CA VAL A 156 -1.21 17.59 -22.25
C VAL A 156 -1.28 18.48 -21.00
N TYR A 157 -0.66 18.05 -19.90
CA TYR A 157 -0.65 18.82 -18.66
C TYR A 157 0.13 20.14 -18.77
N SER A 158 1.21 20.18 -19.55
CA SER A 158 2.00 21.41 -19.75
C SER A 158 1.20 22.54 -20.42
N VAL A 159 0.12 22.21 -21.15
CA VAL A 159 -0.81 23.17 -21.75
C VAL A 159 -1.62 23.91 -20.69
N THR A 160 -1.87 23.27 -19.54
CA THR A 160 -2.71 23.79 -18.46
C THR A 160 -1.92 24.53 -17.38
N GLU A 161 -0.62 24.27 -17.28
CA GLU A 161 0.22 24.84 -16.21
C GLU A 161 0.54 26.32 -16.49
N ARG A 162 0.26 27.17 -15.50
CA ARG A 162 0.90 28.48 -15.40
C ARG A 162 2.36 28.20 -15.07
N ARG A 163 3.26 28.35 -16.04
CA ARG A 163 4.69 28.46 -15.72
C ARG A 163 4.88 29.76 -14.96
N THR A 164 4.90 29.69 -13.63
CA THR A 164 5.35 30.80 -12.79
C THR A 164 6.85 30.93 -13.03
N SER A 165 7.27 31.89 -13.85
CA SER A 165 8.68 32.23 -14.02
C SER A 165 8.95 33.60 -13.39
N GLU A 166 9.72 33.61 -12.31
CA GLU A 166 11.00 34.34 -12.15
C GLU A 166 11.58 33.98 -10.77
N ASP A 167 12.78 33.37 -10.78
CA ASP A 167 13.39 32.66 -9.64
C ASP A 167 14.05 33.54 -8.56
N TYR A 168 13.97 34.87 -8.67
CA TYR A 168 14.62 35.77 -7.72
C TYR A 168 13.75 37.00 -7.46
N LEU A 169 13.19 37.09 -6.25
CA LEU A 169 12.52 38.29 -5.75
C LEU A 169 13.51 39.11 -4.90
N PRO A 170 13.56 40.45 -5.04
CA PRO A 170 14.33 41.30 -4.13
C PRO A 170 13.75 41.17 -2.72
N LEU A 171 14.62 41.15 -1.69
CA LEU A 171 14.22 40.96 -0.29
C LEU A 171 13.08 41.93 0.12
N SER A 172 13.10 43.17 -0.37
CA SER A 172 12.06 44.16 -0.13
C SER A 172 10.66 43.72 -0.56
N ALA A 173 10.54 43.00 -1.68
CA ALA A 173 9.26 42.49 -2.17
C ALA A 173 8.76 41.27 -1.36
N ILE A 174 9.67 40.50 -0.75
CA ILE A 174 9.34 39.37 0.14
C ILE A 174 8.97 39.88 1.54
N MET A 175 9.62 40.95 2.00
CA MET A 175 9.43 41.52 3.33
C MET A 175 8.02 42.04 3.58
N GLU A 176 7.37 42.65 2.58
CA GLU A 176 5.98 43.12 2.72
C GLU A 176 5.03 41.96 3.02
N GLY A 177 5.07 40.88 2.21
CA GLY A 177 4.26 39.69 2.46
C GLY A 177 4.60 38.97 3.77
N THR A 178 5.88 38.95 4.17
CA THR A 178 6.31 38.36 5.44
C THR A 178 5.80 39.15 6.65
N LEU A 179 5.79 40.49 6.57
CA LEU A 179 5.25 41.34 7.64
C LEU A 179 3.74 41.20 7.75
N ASP A 180 3.03 41.12 6.61
CA ASP A 180 1.58 40.85 6.59
C ASP A 180 1.26 39.49 7.22
N GLU A 181 2.06 38.45 6.96
CA GLU A 181 1.93 37.15 7.62
C GLU A 181 2.18 37.24 9.13
N ILE A 182 3.22 37.96 9.57
CA ILE A 182 3.52 38.15 11.00
C ILE A 182 2.41 38.94 11.71
N GLU A 183 1.86 39.98 11.08
CA GLU A 183 0.73 40.75 11.62
C GLU A 183 -0.56 39.93 11.64
N ALA A 184 -0.79 39.10 10.62
CA ALA A 184 -1.91 38.15 10.60
C ALA A 184 -1.78 37.10 11.73
N ILE A 185 -0.56 36.64 12.04
CA ILE A 185 -0.30 35.73 13.17
C ILE A 185 -0.53 36.45 14.51
N GLY A 186 -0.04 37.68 14.66
CA GLY A 186 -0.18 38.46 15.89
C GLY A 186 -1.63 38.90 16.19
N SER A 187 -2.45 39.10 15.16
CA SER A 187 -3.86 39.52 15.29
C SER A 187 -4.83 38.38 15.60
N ARG A 188 -4.46 37.12 15.33
CA ARG A 188 -5.31 35.92 15.52
C ARG A 188 -5.33 35.34 16.95
N GLY A 189 -4.78 36.03 17.94
CA GLY A 189 -4.93 35.64 19.36
C GLY A 189 -4.41 34.23 19.71
N GLY A 190 -3.48 33.67 18.94
CA GLY A 190 -2.92 32.33 19.15
C GLY A 190 -3.63 31.19 18.39
N GLU A 191 -4.45 31.47 17.38
CA GLU A 191 -4.94 30.42 16.47
C GLU A 191 -3.78 29.80 15.66
N MET A 192 -3.75 28.46 15.59
CA MET A 192 -2.74 27.67 14.88
C MET A 192 -2.65 28.02 13.39
N VAL A 193 -1.41 28.08 12.87
CA VAL A 193 -1.13 28.41 11.46
C VAL A 193 -1.08 27.16 10.57
N GLY A 194 -0.56 26.03 11.08
CA GLY A 194 -0.43 24.77 10.36
C GLY A 194 -1.64 23.83 10.49
N VAL A 195 -1.59 22.69 9.79
CA VAL A 195 -2.60 21.63 9.90
C VAL A 195 -2.56 21.01 11.30
N PRO A 196 -3.65 21.04 12.08
CA PRO A 196 -3.65 20.58 13.46
C PRO A 196 -3.58 19.05 13.55
N THR A 197 -2.66 18.55 14.36
CA THR A 197 -2.41 17.11 14.53
C THR A 197 -3.47 16.44 15.41
N GLY A 198 -4.16 17.22 16.24
CA GLY A 198 -5.18 16.73 17.16
C GLY A 198 -4.63 16.30 18.51
N PHE A 199 -3.34 16.54 18.75
CA PHE A 199 -2.65 16.38 20.03
C PHE A 199 -2.16 17.75 20.47
N ARG A 200 -2.74 18.30 21.55
CA ARG A 200 -2.48 19.67 21.96
C ARG A 200 -1.01 19.91 22.23
N ASP A 201 -0.35 19.01 22.95
CA ASP A 201 1.06 19.19 23.34
C ASP A 201 1.99 19.08 22.12
N PHE A 202 1.55 18.38 21.05
CA PHE A 202 2.27 18.34 19.77
C PHE A 202 2.01 19.59 18.93
N ASP A 203 0.78 20.09 18.94
CA ASP A 203 0.41 21.33 18.26
C ASP A 203 1.02 22.57 18.95
N GLU A 204 1.17 22.58 20.27
CA GLU A 204 1.90 23.62 21.03
C GLU A 204 3.39 23.66 20.64
N LEU A 205 3.99 22.50 20.36
CA LEU A 205 5.38 22.38 19.94
C LEU A 205 5.59 22.81 18.48
N THR A 206 4.66 22.46 17.60
CA THR A 206 4.81 22.56 16.14
C THR A 206 4.07 23.75 15.53
N ASN A 207 3.10 24.30 16.25
CA ASN A 207 2.08 25.22 15.74
C ASN A 207 1.30 24.63 14.55
N GLY A 208 1.09 23.30 14.59
CA GLY A 208 0.54 22.50 13.50
C GLY A 208 1.59 22.09 12.46
N LEU A 209 1.18 21.27 11.49
CA LEU A 209 2.03 20.84 10.38
C LEU A 209 2.00 21.88 9.25
N HIS A 210 3.17 22.39 8.86
CA HIS A 210 3.26 23.50 7.92
C HIS A 210 3.32 23.02 6.46
N PRO A 211 2.77 23.80 5.52
CA PRO A 211 2.97 23.60 4.08
C PRO A 211 4.43 23.42 3.68
N GLY A 212 4.70 22.58 2.68
CA GLY A 212 6.06 22.32 2.20
C GLY A 212 6.90 21.38 3.07
N GLN A 213 6.38 20.94 4.23
CA GLN A 213 7.07 20.02 5.13
C GLN A 213 6.90 18.55 4.71
N MET A 214 8.00 17.80 4.79
CA MET A 214 8.02 16.34 4.80
C MET A 214 8.21 15.88 6.24
N ILE A 215 7.20 15.19 6.76
CA ILE A 215 7.18 14.63 8.11
C ILE A 215 7.31 13.12 7.99
N VAL A 216 8.22 12.53 8.77
CA VAL A 216 8.36 11.07 8.85
C VAL A 216 7.87 10.61 10.20
N VAL A 217 6.89 9.71 10.18
CA VAL A 217 6.40 9.03 11.38
C VAL A 217 6.94 7.61 11.34
N ALA A 218 7.77 7.26 12.30
CA ALA A 218 8.39 5.95 12.33
C ALA A 218 8.07 5.18 13.59
N ALA A 219 7.68 3.93 13.40
CA ALA A 219 7.31 3.03 14.47
C ALA A 219 7.87 1.64 14.23
N ARG A 220 7.94 0.88 15.31
CA ARG A 220 8.22 -0.54 15.26
C ARG A 220 6.99 -1.31 14.70
N PRO A 221 7.18 -2.29 13.79
CA PRO A 221 6.10 -3.19 13.39
C PRO A 221 5.54 -3.97 14.59
N ALA A 222 4.21 -4.10 14.63
CA ALA A 222 3.35 -4.78 15.58
C ALA A 222 3.97 -5.25 16.91
N VAL A 223 3.57 -4.59 18.00
CA VAL A 223 3.52 -5.28 19.29
C VAL A 223 2.09 -5.72 19.54
N GLY A 224 1.87 -7.03 19.39
CA GLY A 224 0.56 -7.67 19.48
C GLY A 224 0.37 -8.96 18.66
N LYS A 225 1.39 -9.47 17.95
CA LYS A 225 1.30 -10.72 17.17
C LYS A 225 2.00 -11.90 17.87
N ALA A 226 1.88 -12.04 19.18
CA ALA A 226 2.65 -13.05 19.91
C ALA A 226 1.95 -14.41 19.88
N LEU A 227 2.73 -15.47 19.62
CA LEU A 227 2.32 -16.87 19.65
C LEU A 227 3.03 -17.56 20.83
N ALA A 228 2.44 -18.64 21.35
CA ALA A 228 3.06 -19.43 22.40
C ALA A 228 4.42 -19.99 21.95
N LEU A 229 5.39 -20.09 22.87
CA LEU A 229 6.76 -20.51 22.51
C LEU A 229 6.86 -21.90 21.88
N ASP A 230 5.94 -22.79 22.24
CA ASP A 230 5.85 -24.15 21.69
C ASP A 230 5.15 -24.20 20.33
N THR A 231 4.67 -23.07 19.81
CA THR A 231 4.03 -23.01 18.48
C THR A 231 5.05 -23.44 17.42
N PRO A 232 4.79 -24.51 16.65
CA PRO A 232 5.70 -24.96 15.61
C PRO A 232 5.65 -24.01 14.42
N LEU A 233 6.81 -23.73 13.84
CA LEU A 233 6.99 -22.86 12.69
C LEU A 233 7.65 -23.67 11.57
N PRO A 234 7.06 -23.73 10.37
CA PRO A 234 7.61 -24.49 9.26
C PRO A 234 8.83 -23.78 8.67
N THR A 235 9.88 -24.55 8.39
CA THR A 235 11.13 -24.07 7.77
C THR A 235 11.36 -24.80 6.44
N PRO A 236 12.21 -24.28 5.54
CA PRO A 236 12.59 -24.97 4.31
C PRO A 236 13.23 -26.36 4.54
N THR A 237 13.74 -26.63 5.75
CA THR A 237 14.42 -27.88 6.09
C THR A 237 13.65 -28.76 7.08
N GLY A 238 12.50 -28.31 7.59
CA GLY A 238 11.71 -29.03 8.56
C GLY A 238 10.85 -28.11 9.42
N TRP A 239 11.05 -28.17 10.73
CA TRP A 239 10.30 -27.40 11.71
C TRP A 239 11.25 -26.76 12.72
N THR A 240 10.87 -25.59 13.21
CA THR A 240 11.40 -24.97 14.42
C THR A 240 10.22 -24.62 15.35
N THR A 241 10.48 -24.04 16.50
CA THR A 241 9.43 -23.53 17.40
C THR A 241 9.57 -22.03 17.57
N MET A 242 8.48 -21.35 17.97
CA MET A 242 8.51 -19.92 18.30
C MET A 242 9.52 -19.58 19.41
N GLY A 243 9.82 -20.53 20.31
CA GLY A 243 10.83 -20.41 21.35
C GLY A 243 12.27 -20.53 20.83
N GLU A 244 12.51 -21.41 19.86
CA GLU A 244 13.85 -21.71 19.35
C GLU A 244 14.26 -20.85 18.16
N VAL A 245 13.29 -20.35 17.39
CA VAL A 245 13.55 -19.53 16.20
C VAL A 245 14.38 -18.29 16.53
N ALA A 246 15.42 -18.07 15.72
CA ALA A 246 16.38 -17.00 15.85
C ALA A 246 16.44 -16.14 14.59
N VAL A 247 16.97 -14.93 14.75
CA VAL A 247 17.26 -14.05 13.62
C VAL A 247 18.28 -14.72 12.71
N GLY A 248 17.98 -14.78 11.42
CA GLY A 248 18.79 -15.46 10.40
C GLY A 248 18.29 -16.86 10.03
N ASP A 249 17.39 -17.44 10.82
CA ASP A 249 16.72 -18.69 10.44
C ASP A 249 15.78 -18.46 9.25
N GLN A 250 15.47 -19.50 8.49
CA GLN A 250 14.47 -19.42 7.43
C GLN A 250 13.12 -20.03 7.87
N LEU A 251 12.05 -19.28 7.67
CA LEU A 251 10.67 -19.73 7.75
C LEU A 251 10.05 -19.77 6.35
N LEU A 252 8.76 -20.08 6.29
CA LEU A 252 7.97 -20.05 5.05
C LEU A 252 6.90 -18.97 5.14
N GLY A 253 6.73 -18.21 4.06
CA GLY A 253 5.74 -17.15 3.90
C GLY A 253 4.36 -17.66 3.49
N ALA A 254 3.33 -16.81 3.53
CA ALA A 254 1.97 -17.18 3.12
C ALA A 254 1.87 -17.55 1.62
N ASP A 255 2.79 -17.03 0.81
CA ASP A 255 2.98 -17.32 -0.60
C ASP A 255 3.68 -18.68 -0.86
N GLY A 256 4.09 -19.37 0.20
CA GLY A 256 4.80 -20.65 0.13
C GLY A 256 6.31 -20.52 -0.08
N CYS A 257 6.87 -19.31 -0.22
CA CYS A 257 8.29 -19.09 -0.46
C CYS A 257 9.10 -19.08 0.84
N PRO A 258 10.38 -19.53 0.83
CA PRO A 258 11.32 -19.29 1.93
C PRO A 258 11.48 -17.81 2.22
N THR A 259 11.41 -17.45 3.50
CA THR A 259 11.59 -16.09 3.99
C THR A 259 12.49 -16.10 5.22
N SER A 260 13.36 -15.12 5.35
CA SER A 260 14.32 -15.06 6.45
C SER A 260 13.66 -14.42 7.66
N VAL A 261 13.86 -15.02 8.84
CA VAL A 261 13.54 -14.42 10.12
C VAL A 261 14.46 -13.23 10.30
N VAL A 262 13.93 -12.07 10.01
CA VAL A 262 14.64 -10.86 10.29
C VAL A 262 14.59 -10.58 11.77
N ALA A 263 13.51 -10.85 12.52
CA ALA A 263 13.32 -10.52 13.96
C ALA A 263 12.87 -11.68 14.83
N ALA A 264 13.21 -11.56 16.12
CA ALA A 264 12.43 -12.18 17.17
C ALA A 264 12.40 -11.30 18.43
N THR A 265 11.23 -11.13 19.05
CA THR A 265 11.08 -10.38 20.32
C THR A 265 11.66 -11.17 21.50
N SER A 266 11.82 -10.53 22.67
CA SER A 266 11.96 -11.28 23.92
C SER A 266 10.67 -12.03 24.27
N VAL A 267 10.77 -13.06 25.10
CA VAL A 267 9.62 -13.80 25.62
C VAL A 267 8.75 -12.88 26.49
N MET A 268 7.47 -12.81 26.18
CA MET A 268 6.46 -12.07 26.93
C MET A 268 5.65 -13.03 27.79
N HIS A 269 5.34 -12.64 29.02
CA HIS A 269 4.60 -13.46 29.99
C HIS A 269 3.34 -12.71 30.45
N GLY A 270 2.33 -13.42 30.98
CA GLY A 270 1.16 -12.78 31.62
C GLY A 270 0.12 -12.18 30.69
N ARG A 271 0.27 -12.36 29.38
CA ARG A 271 -0.70 -11.90 28.39
C ARG A 271 -1.92 -12.83 28.41
N PRO A 272 -3.16 -12.31 28.27
CA PRO A 272 -4.33 -13.17 28.08
C PRO A 272 -4.13 -14.00 26.80
N CYS A 273 -4.19 -15.32 26.92
CA CYS A 273 -3.97 -16.24 25.81
C CYS A 273 -5.25 -16.98 25.48
N PHE A 274 -5.36 -17.37 24.22
CA PHE A 274 -6.48 -18.11 23.69
C PHE A 274 -5.95 -19.24 22.82
N GLU A 275 -6.62 -20.37 22.91
CA GLU A 275 -6.44 -21.52 22.04
C GLU A 275 -7.45 -21.42 20.89
N VAL A 276 -6.95 -21.34 19.66
CA VAL A 276 -7.76 -21.29 18.42
C VAL A 276 -7.74 -22.67 17.79
N GLU A 277 -8.91 -23.29 17.66
CA GLU A 277 -9.12 -24.60 17.05
C GLU A 277 -9.69 -24.42 15.64
N PHE A 278 -9.06 -25.06 14.64
CA PHE A 278 -9.44 -24.96 13.23
C PHE A 278 -10.06 -26.27 12.71
N SER A 279 -10.74 -26.20 11.56
CA SER A 279 -11.49 -27.33 10.98
C SER A 279 -10.62 -28.48 10.50
N ASP A 280 -9.34 -28.23 10.29
CA ASP A 280 -8.30 -29.22 9.99
C ASP A 280 -7.74 -29.90 11.26
N GLY A 281 -8.29 -29.59 12.44
CA GLY A 281 -7.83 -30.08 13.73
C GLY A 281 -6.61 -29.34 14.26
N ALA A 282 -6.12 -28.30 13.58
CA ALA A 282 -5.01 -27.50 14.05
C ALA A 282 -5.43 -26.69 15.29
N VAL A 283 -4.50 -26.59 16.23
CA VAL A 283 -4.68 -25.79 17.44
C VAL A 283 -3.49 -24.85 17.59
N VAL A 284 -3.78 -23.55 17.70
CA VAL A 284 -2.74 -22.54 17.90
C VAL A 284 -3.06 -21.71 19.14
N VAL A 285 -2.09 -21.61 20.06
CA VAL A 285 -2.20 -20.74 21.22
C VAL A 285 -1.60 -19.38 20.89
N ALA A 286 -2.44 -18.36 20.91
CA ALA A 286 -2.07 -17.00 20.55
C ALA A 286 -2.47 -16.02 21.64
N ASP A 287 -1.74 -14.91 21.73
CA ASP A 287 -2.15 -13.83 22.61
C ASP A 287 -3.46 -13.19 22.12
N ALA A 288 -4.19 -12.57 23.04
CA ALA A 288 -5.51 -12.01 22.77
C ALA A 288 -5.54 -10.99 21.64
N GLU A 289 -4.44 -10.27 21.43
CA GLU A 289 -4.33 -9.22 20.42
C GLU A 289 -3.76 -9.74 19.08
N HIS A 290 -3.42 -11.02 18.99
CA HIS A 290 -2.86 -11.64 17.80
C HIS A 290 -3.87 -11.61 16.64
N GLY A 291 -3.47 -11.02 15.52
CA GLY A 291 -4.35 -10.76 14.37
C GLY A 291 -4.32 -11.85 13.31
N TRP A 292 -5.50 -12.38 12.97
CA TRP A 292 -5.73 -13.44 12.00
C TRP A 292 -6.44 -12.89 10.77
N ARG A 293 -5.91 -13.10 9.56
CA ARG A 293 -6.66 -12.77 8.33
C ARG A 293 -7.78 -13.79 8.16
N THR A 294 -9.04 -13.35 8.28
CA THR A 294 -10.19 -14.25 8.30
C THR A 294 -11.30 -13.75 7.38
N THR A 295 -12.01 -14.65 6.71
CA THR A 295 -13.24 -14.40 5.97
C THR A 295 -14.42 -14.88 6.80
N SER A 296 -15.37 -14.00 7.10
CA SER A 296 -16.56 -14.40 7.89
C SER A 296 -17.62 -15.10 7.03
N ALA A 297 -18.61 -15.72 7.67
CA ALA A 297 -19.66 -16.51 6.98
C ALA A 297 -20.53 -15.69 6.02
N ASP A 298 -20.58 -14.37 6.19
CA ASP A 298 -21.20 -13.38 5.30
C ASP A 298 -20.30 -12.94 4.13
N GLY A 299 -19.06 -13.42 4.08
CA GLY A 299 -18.09 -13.17 3.01
C GLY A 299 -17.13 -12.00 3.26
N GLU A 300 -17.13 -11.37 4.45
CA GLU A 300 -16.24 -10.26 4.76
C GLU A 300 -14.84 -10.73 5.19
N ALA A 301 -13.83 -10.42 4.35
CA ALA A 301 -12.42 -10.65 4.66
C ALA A 301 -11.84 -9.50 5.51
N ALA A 302 -11.34 -9.81 6.71
CA ALA A 302 -10.75 -8.84 7.64
C ALA A 302 -9.75 -9.49 8.61
N VAL A 303 -8.78 -8.71 9.13
CA VAL A 303 -7.81 -9.19 10.14
C VAL A 303 -8.39 -9.15 11.55
N ARG A 304 -8.89 -10.24 12.11
CA ARG A 304 -9.54 -10.28 13.43
C ARG A 304 -8.58 -10.71 14.53
N THR A 305 -8.62 -10.07 15.70
CA THR A 305 -7.78 -10.51 16.84
C THR A 305 -8.27 -11.84 17.41
N THR A 306 -7.42 -12.58 18.14
CA THR A 306 -7.84 -13.82 18.78
C THR A 306 -9.01 -13.62 19.74
N ARG A 307 -9.04 -12.47 20.45
CA ARG A 307 -10.19 -12.08 21.28
C ARG A 307 -11.45 -11.82 20.45
N GLU A 308 -11.33 -11.21 19.28
CA GLU A 308 -12.45 -10.99 18.36
C GLU A 308 -13.01 -12.32 17.83
N LEU A 309 -12.14 -13.25 17.45
CA LEU A 309 -12.55 -14.60 17.04
C LEU A 309 -13.29 -15.33 18.16
N ALA A 310 -12.79 -15.24 19.40
CA ALA A 310 -13.49 -15.79 20.57
C ALA A 310 -14.88 -15.20 20.79
N ALA A 311 -15.02 -13.89 20.61
CA ALA A 311 -16.29 -13.19 20.78
C ALA A 311 -17.30 -13.50 19.67
N THR A 312 -16.85 -13.92 18.49
CA THR A 312 -17.70 -14.10 17.30
C THR A 312 -17.58 -15.46 16.64
N ARG A 313 -17.11 -16.47 17.36
CA ARG A 313 -16.84 -17.82 16.83
C ARG A 313 -18.00 -18.48 16.08
N PHE A 314 -19.25 -18.20 16.46
CA PHE A 314 -20.44 -18.83 15.87
C PHE A 314 -21.44 -17.81 15.32
N THR A 315 -22.10 -18.19 14.23
CA THR A 315 -23.26 -17.52 13.63
C THR A 315 -24.47 -18.48 13.59
N GLY A 316 -25.70 -17.96 13.50
CA GLY A 316 -26.95 -18.74 13.51
C GLY A 316 -27.67 -18.82 14.85
N THR A 317 -28.81 -19.53 14.89
CA THR A 317 -29.63 -19.71 16.10
C THR A 317 -28.97 -20.69 17.08
N ALA A 318 -29.43 -20.74 18.34
CA ALA A 318 -28.84 -21.62 19.36
C ALA A 318 -28.83 -23.12 18.98
N THR A 319 -29.73 -23.53 18.07
CA THR A 319 -29.89 -24.90 17.56
C THR A 319 -29.17 -25.16 16.23
N GLU A 320 -28.69 -24.14 15.52
CA GLU A 320 -28.02 -24.25 14.21
C GLU A 320 -26.71 -23.44 14.14
N ARG A 321 -25.92 -23.45 15.23
CA ARG A 321 -24.64 -22.74 15.28
C ARG A 321 -23.67 -23.28 14.22
N ARG A 322 -23.19 -22.39 13.36
CA ARG A 322 -22.12 -22.66 12.37
C ARG A 322 -20.91 -21.80 12.69
N SER A 323 -19.71 -22.26 12.34
CA SER A 323 -18.50 -21.44 12.44
C SER A 323 -18.68 -20.15 11.65
N ASN A 324 -18.30 -19.04 12.25
CA ASN A 324 -18.46 -17.72 11.64
C ASN A 324 -17.23 -17.25 10.86
N HIS A 325 -16.06 -17.87 11.05
CA HIS A 325 -14.79 -17.36 10.51
C HIS A 325 -14.02 -18.47 9.82
N ALA A 326 -13.34 -18.15 8.73
CA ALA A 326 -12.38 -19.02 8.06
C ALA A 326 -11.07 -18.27 7.79
N VAL A 327 -9.93 -18.96 7.85
CA VAL A 327 -8.61 -18.40 7.51
C VAL A 327 -8.12 -19.02 6.22
N ASP A 328 -7.63 -18.20 5.30
CA ASP A 328 -7.10 -18.67 4.01
C ASP A 328 -5.90 -19.61 4.24
N ASN A 329 -5.80 -20.64 3.43
CA ASN A 329 -4.69 -21.57 3.43
C ASN A 329 -3.45 -20.93 2.78
N ALA A 330 -2.27 -21.39 3.20
CA ALA A 330 -1.03 -21.09 2.51
C ALA A 330 -1.09 -21.58 1.04
N LEU A 331 -0.42 -20.86 0.15
CA LEU A 331 -0.13 -21.39 -1.18
C LEU A 331 0.81 -22.60 -1.09
N PRO A 332 0.86 -23.48 -2.11
CA PRO A 332 1.77 -24.61 -2.14
C PRO A 332 3.22 -24.14 -1.92
N LEU A 333 3.95 -24.83 -1.04
CA LEU A 333 5.32 -24.44 -0.71
C LEU A 333 6.20 -24.48 -1.96
N GLN A 334 6.97 -23.42 -2.19
CA GLN A 334 7.86 -23.25 -3.33
C GLN A 334 9.30 -23.55 -2.89
N LEU A 335 9.66 -24.84 -2.89
CA LEU A 335 10.98 -25.35 -2.49
C LEU A 335 11.75 -25.93 -3.69
N PRO A 336 13.10 -25.92 -3.66
CA PRO A 336 13.90 -26.45 -4.76
C PRO A 336 13.78 -27.97 -4.89
N ASP A 337 14.08 -28.49 -6.09
CA ASP A 337 14.23 -29.93 -6.31
C ASP A 337 15.38 -30.50 -5.46
N VAL A 338 15.14 -31.66 -4.85
CA VAL A 338 16.12 -32.37 -4.04
C VAL A 338 16.46 -33.72 -4.68
N VAL A 339 17.72 -34.15 -4.59
CA VAL A 339 18.10 -35.51 -4.99
C VAL A 339 17.60 -36.48 -3.92
N LEU A 340 16.58 -37.27 -4.28
CA LEU A 340 15.91 -38.19 -3.36
C LEU A 340 16.42 -39.61 -3.56
N PRO A 341 16.65 -40.38 -2.47
CA PRO A 341 17.14 -41.76 -2.57
C PRO A 341 16.20 -42.70 -3.30
N THR A 342 14.91 -42.39 -3.37
CA THR A 342 13.90 -43.20 -4.06
C THR A 342 13.02 -42.25 -4.86
N PRO A 343 12.64 -42.58 -6.11
CA PRO A 343 11.70 -41.76 -6.84
C PRO A 343 10.42 -41.51 -6.02
N PRO A 344 9.93 -40.25 -5.91
CA PRO A 344 8.82 -39.91 -5.03
C PRO A 344 7.58 -40.78 -5.23
N TYR A 345 7.23 -41.08 -6.49
CA TYR A 345 6.09 -41.91 -6.81
C TYR A 345 6.23 -43.33 -6.25
N VAL A 346 7.42 -43.93 -6.39
CA VAL A 346 7.73 -45.29 -5.90
C VAL A 346 7.65 -45.35 -4.38
N LEU A 347 8.16 -44.34 -3.68
CA LEU A 347 8.01 -44.24 -2.24
C LEU A 347 6.53 -44.10 -1.83
N GLY A 348 5.77 -43.27 -2.55
CA GLY A 348 4.35 -43.08 -2.32
C GLY A 348 3.58 -44.40 -2.42
N VAL A 349 3.82 -45.17 -3.49
CA VAL A 349 3.24 -46.51 -3.70
C VAL A 349 3.61 -47.43 -2.53
N ALA A 350 4.89 -47.47 -2.12
CA ALA A 350 5.34 -48.32 -1.02
C ALA A 350 4.68 -47.98 0.32
N ILE A 351 4.45 -46.69 0.60
CA ILE A 351 3.71 -46.23 1.78
C ILE A 351 2.25 -46.65 1.67
N GLY A 352 1.61 -46.40 0.52
CA GLY A 352 0.21 -46.75 0.28
C GLY A 352 -0.08 -48.26 0.38
N SER A 353 0.81 -49.11 -0.15
CA SER A 353 0.70 -50.58 -0.02
C SER A 353 0.73 -51.05 1.42
N ARG A 354 1.54 -50.42 2.27
CA ARG A 354 1.60 -50.74 3.70
C ARG A 354 0.38 -50.23 4.46
N VAL A 355 -0.20 -49.10 4.06
CA VAL A 355 -1.47 -48.58 4.64
C VAL A 355 -2.62 -49.53 4.35
N THR A 356 -2.73 -50.04 3.12
CA THR A 356 -3.81 -50.95 2.72
C THR A 356 -3.56 -52.41 3.12
N GLY A 357 -2.32 -52.76 3.48
CA GLY A 357 -1.91 -54.14 3.73
C GLY A 357 -1.86 -55.00 2.46
N SER A 358 -1.89 -54.38 1.28
CA SER A 358 -1.84 -55.07 -0.01
C SER A 358 -0.39 -55.28 -0.44
N GLU A 359 0.02 -56.54 -0.60
CA GLU A 359 1.31 -56.89 -1.23
C GLU A 359 1.26 -56.80 -2.77
N SER A 360 0.06 -56.78 -3.36
CA SER A 360 -0.14 -56.68 -4.80
C SER A 360 -0.43 -55.24 -5.21
N VAL A 361 0.42 -54.71 -6.11
CA VAL A 361 0.30 -53.38 -6.73
C VAL A 361 0.30 -53.51 -8.27
N ALA A 362 -0.31 -54.59 -8.78
CA ALA A 362 -0.35 -54.90 -10.21
C ALA A 362 -0.83 -53.71 -11.07
N ASP A 363 -1.82 -52.97 -10.58
CA ASP A 363 -2.44 -51.84 -11.29
C ASP A 363 -1.53 -50.61 -11.41
N VAL A 364 -0.48 -50.52 -10.58
CA VAL A 364 0.50 -49.42 -10.61
C VAL A 364 1.91 -49.86 -11.00
N ALA A 365 2.13 -51.16 -11.24
CA ALA A 365 3.44 -51.75 -11.52
C ALA A 365 4.14 -51.10 -12.73
N MET A 366 3.38 -50.85 -13.81
CA MET A 366 3.89 -50.17 -15.01
C MET A 366 4.45 -48.77 -14.69
N TYR A 367 3.80 -48.01 -13.80
CA TYR A 367 4.26 -46.68 -13.41
C TYR A 367 5.50 -46.74 -12.50
N VAL A 368 5.57 -47.74 -11.62
CA VAL A 368 6.75 -47.99 -10.77
C VAL A 368 7.97 -48.37 -11.62
N ASP A 369 7.79 -49.27 -12.59
CA ASP A 369 8.87 -49.71 -13.49
C ASP A 369 9.36 -48.54 -14.36
N ALA A 370 8.46 -47.69 -14.84
CA ALA A 370 8.82 -46.49 -15.61
C ALA A 370 9.67 -45.50 -14.79
N GLU A 371 9.31 -45.28 -13.51
CA GLU A 371 10.07 -44.41 -12.60
C GLU A 371 11.46 -44.98 -12.30
N LEU A 372 11.54 -46.28 -12.00
CA LEU A 372 12.82 -46.95 -11.74
C LEU A 372 13.73 -46.99 -12.97
N ALA A 373 13.17 -47.16 -14.18
CA ALA A 373 13.93 -47.10 -15.42
C ALA A 373 14.52 -45.71 -15.72
N SER A 374 13.88 -44.65 -15.21
CA SER A 374 14.35 -43.27 -15.35
C SER A 374 15.33 -42.82 -14.25
N ALA A 375 15.45 -43.59 -13.16
CA ALA A 375 16.33 -43.28 -12.04
C ALA A 375 17.79 -43.68 -12.32
N ARG A 376 18.76 -42.90 -11.80
CA ARG A 376 20.20 -43.22 -11.94
C ARG A 376 20.55 -44.52 -11.18
N PRO A 377 21.49 -45.34 -11.68
CA PRO A 377 21.76 -46.71 -11.18
C PRO A 377 22.40 -46.81 -9.77
N GLU A 378 22.54 -45.72 -9.01
CA GLU A 378 23.16 -45.72 -7.67
C GLU A 378 22.15 -46.01 -6.53
N VAL A 379 20.90 -46.35 -6.86
CA VAL A 379 19.87 -46.69 -5.87
C VAL A 379 19.72 -48.21 -5.75
N GLU A 380 20.71 -48.87 -5.18
CA GLU A 380 20.56 -50.24 -4.67
C GLU A 380 20.49 -50.22 -3.15
N GLY A 381 19.32 -50.58 -2.60
CA GLY A 381 19.18 -51.01 -1.20
C GLY A 381 18.40 -50.08 -0.26
N VAL A 382 17.11 -49.81 -0.52
CA VAL A 382 16.19 -49.29 0.54
C VAL A 382 14.80 -49.98 0.49
N VAL A 383 14.73 -51.23 0.03
CA VAL A 383 13.54 -52.08 0.21
C VAL A 383 13.94 -53.30 1.03
N GLY A 384 14.28 -53.08 2.30
CA GLY A 384 14.69 -54.16 3.20
C GLY A 384 14.68 -53.78 4.67
N GLY A 385 13.75 -54.35 5.44
CA GLY A 385 13.98 -54.67 6.85
C GLY A 385 13.66 -53.61 7.91
N SER A 386 12.39 -53.20 8.07
CA SER A 386 11.85 -52.84 9.39
C SER A 386 10.33 -53.04 9.43
N SER A 387 9.81 -53.56 10.54
CA SER A 387 8.39 -53.92 10.73
C SER A 387 7.48 -52.73 11.08
N GLN A 388 8.01 -51.51 11.10
CA GLN A 388 7.22 -50.27 11.23
C GLN A 388 7.02 -49.67 9.83
N ALA A 389 5.82 -49.18 9.55
CA ALA A 389 5.54 -48.46 8.30
C ALA A 389 6.50 -47.26 8.19
N PRO A 390 7.14 -47.03 7.03
CA PRO A 390 8.10 -45.96 6.88
C PRO A 390 7.32 -44.65 6.90
N ARG A 391 7.66 -43.76 7.85
CA ARG A 391 7.20 -42.37 7.84
C ARG A 391 7.63 -41.72 6.53
N VAL A 392 6.88 -40.72 6.07
CA VAL A 392 7.34 -39.87 4.97
C VAL A 392 8.60 -39.15 5.46
N PRO A 393 9.78 -39.36 4.86
CA PRO A 393 10.98 -38.71 5.34
C PRO A 393 10.88 -37.20 5.13
N GLY A 394 11.38 -36.40 6.07
CA GLY A 394 11.30 -34.93 6.00
C GLY A 394 11.88 -34.33 4.72
N SER A 395 12.88 -34.99 4.11
CA SER A 395 13.44 -34.59 2.81
C SER A 395 12.42 -34.61 1.67
N TYR A 396 11.40 -35.47 1.75
CA TYR A 396 10.30 -35.51 0.78
C TYR A 396 9.22 -34.48 1.10
N LEU A 397 8.93 -34.22 2.39
CA LEU A 397 8.01 -33.17 2.82
C LEU A 397 8.54 -31.76 2.49
N ARG A 398 9.85 -31.61 2.33
CA ARG A 398 10.54 -30.36 1.94
C ARG A 398 11.11 -30.37 0.52
N ALA A 399 10.78 -31.38 -0.29
CA ALA A 399 11.13 -31.45 -1.71
C ALA A 399 10.41 -30.37 -2.53
N SER A 400 10.62 -30.29 -3.84
CA SER A 400 9.83 -29.35 -4.66
C SER A 400 8.34 -29.70 -4.67
N GLU A 401 7.51 -28.73 -5.07
CA GLU A 401 6.08 -28.96 -5.27
C GLU A 401 5.83 -30.16 -6.19
N THR A 402 6.56 -30.24 -7.31
CA THR A 402 6.47 -31.36 -8.28
C THR A 402 6.79 -32.71 -7.63
N GLN A 403 7.87 -32.78 -6.85
CA GLN A 403 8.27 -34.01 -6.17
C GLN A 403 7.25 -34.41 -5.09
N ARG A 404 6.69 -33.44 -4.34
CA ARG A 404 5.63 -33.68 -3.35
C ARG A 404 4.33 -34.17 -4.00
N ARG A 405 3.89 -33.56 -5.10
CA ARG A 405 2.71 -33.99 -5.87
C ARG A 405 2.88 -35.41 -6.39
N THR A 406 4.08 -35.74 -6.87
CA THR A 406 4.44 -37.07 -7.37
C THR A 406 4.40 -38.13 -6.26
N LEU A 407 4.90 -37.80 -5.06
CA LEU A 407 4.77 -38.64 -3.86
C LEU A 407 3.30 -38.87 -3.49
N LEU A 408 2.52 -37.79 -3.41
CA LEU A 408 1.10 -37.85 -3.08
C LEU A 408 0.34 -38.75 -4.07
N ALA A 409 0.58 -38.59 -5.37
CA ALA A 409 -0.04 -39.42 -6.40
C ALA A 409 0.25 -40.91 -6.21
N GLY A 410 1.51 -41.30 -5.96
CA GLY A 410 1.86 -42.70 -5.71
C GLY A 410 1.16 -43.27 -4.48
N LEU A 411 1.02 -42.47 -3.41
CA LEU A 411 0.30 -42.88 -2.20
C LEU A 411 -1.20 -43.05 -2.47
N LEU A 412 -1.82 -42.09 -3.16
CA LEU A 412 -3.25 -42.10 -3.44
C LEU A 412 -3.65 -43.15 -4.48
N ASP A 413 -2.79 -43.43 -5.46
CA ASP A 413 -3.06 -44.48 -6.43
C ASP A 413 -3.17 -45.86 -5.78
N VAL A 414 -2.53 -46.08 -4.63
CA VAL A 414 -2.70 -47.31 -3.85
C VAL A 414 -3.76 -47.19 -2.76
N ALA A 415 -3.64 -46.19 -1.88
CA ALA A 415 -4.43 -46.07 -0.66
C ALA A 415 -5.59 -45.08 -0.73
N GLY A 416 -5.62 -44.21 -1.73
CA GLY A 416 -6.66 -43.20 -1.92
C GLY A 416 -7.93 -43.78 -2.53
N ARG A 417 -9.07 -43.37 -1.99
CA ARG A 417 -10.42 -43.63 -2.52
C ARG A 417 -11.11 -42.30 -2.83
N VAL A 418 -11.76 -42.22 -3.98
CA VAL A 418 -12.62 -41.10 -4.35
C VAL A 418 -14.04 -41.39 -3.86
N GLU A 419 -14.62 -40.50 -3.08
CA GLU A 419 -16.03 -40.58 -2.68
C GLU A 419 -16.96 -40.07 -3.78
N SER A 420 -18.25 -40.43 -3.68
CA SER A 420 -19.30 -39.90 -4.58
C SER A 420 -19.41 -38.37 -4.56
N THR A 421 -18.90 -37.74 -3.51
CA THR A 421 -18.85 -36.29 -3.34
C THR A 421 -17.61 -35.66 -3.98
N GLY A 422 -16.69 -36.44 -4.56
CA GLY A 422 -15.42 -35.97 -5.11
C GLY A 422 -14.32 -35.74 -4.06
N ASP A 423 -14.58 -36.02 -2.77
CA ASP A 423 -13.55 -35.98 -1.73
C ASP A 423 -12.63 -37.20 -1.84
N VAL A 424 -11.35 -37.02 -1.52
CA VAL A 424 -10.35 -38.08 -1.50
C VAL A 424 -10.09 -38.50 -0.07
N LEU A 425 -10.28 -39.79 0.22
CA LEU A 425 -10.07 -40.38 1.53
C LEU A 425 -8.92 -41.38 1.53
N VAL A 426 -8.13 -41.34 2.60
CA VAL A 426 -7.17 -42.39 2.95
C VAL A 426 -7.52 -42.89 4.35
N GLU A 427 -7.94 -44.16 4.43
CA GLU A 427 -8.41 -44.78 5.67
C GLU A 427 -7.37 -45.71 6.28
N GLY A 428 -7.48 -45.96 7.58
CA GLY A 428 -6.70 -46.99 8.27
C GLY A 428 -5.28 -46.58 8.62
N LEU A 429 -5.01 -45.28 8.63
CA LEU A 429 -3.71 -44.70 8.96
C LEU A 429 -3.42 -44.83 10.47
N SER A 430 -2.16 -45.07 10.83
CA SER A 430 -1.69 -44.83 12.20
C SER A 430 -1.66 -43.32 12.50
N ALA A 431 -1.48 -42.95 13.78
CA ALA A 431 -1.34 -41.56 14.19
C ALA A 431 -0.24 -40.82 13.41
N SER A 432 0.95 -41.42 13.33
CA SER A 432 2.10 -40.86 12.63
C SER A 432 1.92 -40.78 11.11
N GLN A 433 1.26 -41.76 10.50
CA GLN A 433 1.00 -41.75 9.06
C GLN A 433 0.00 -40.66 8.68
N ALA A 434 -1.00 -40.42 9.54
CA ALA A 434 -1.97 -39.37 9.32
C ALA A 434 -1.36 -37.97 9.49
N GLU A 435 -0.41 -37.80 10.43
CA GLU A 435 0.38 -36.58 10.60
C GLU A 435 1.24 -36.29 9.37
N ASP A 436 2.00 -37.28 8.88
CA ASP A 436 2.84 -37.14 7.68
C ASP A 436 2.01 -36.77 6.44
N LEU A 437 0.85 -37.42 6.24
CA LEU A 437 -0.05 -37.12 5.13
C LEU A 437 -0.68 -35.74 5.27
N SER A 438 -1.09 -35.34 6.48
CA SER A 438 -1.67 -34.02 6.73
C SER A 438 -0.65 -32.90 6.47
N GLU A 439 0.61 -33.11 6.86
CA GLU A 439 1.70 -32.17 6.56
C GLU A 439 1.97 -32.11 5.05
N LEU A 440 2.01 -33.25 4.35
CA LEU A 440 2.17 -33.29 2.90
C LEU A 440 1.06 -32.52 2.17
N LEU A 441 -0.18 -32.68 2.62
CA LEU A 441 -1.35 -31.98 2.09
C LEU A 441 -1.29 -30.48 2.37
N ALA A 442 -0.97 -30.08 3.61
CA ALA A 442 -0.80 -28.67 3.98
C ALA A 442 0.33 -28.01 3.19
N ALA A 443 1.46 -28.70 2.97
CA ALA A 443 2.58 -28.22 2.16
C ALA A 443 2.23 -28.06 0.67
N LEU A 444 1.16 -28.70 0.20
CA LEU A 444 0.61 -28.57 -1.16
C LEU A 444 -0.57 -27.60 -1.21
N GLY A 445 -0.90 -26.90 -0.12
CA GLY A 445 -1.99 -25.94 -0.03
C GLY A 445 -3.38 -26.56 0.15
N TYR A 446 -3.48 -27.86 0.43
CA TYR A 446 -4.76 -28.54 0.67
C TYR A 446 -5.16 -28.48 2.15
N ALA A 447 -6.46 -28.34 2.41
CA ALA A 447 -7.03 -28.53 3.74
C ALA A 447 -7.33 -30.02 3.97
N ALA A 448 -6.67 -30.61 4.98
CA ALA A 448 -6.91 -31.98 5.41
C ALA A 448 -7.92 -32.03 6.56
N GLU A 449 -8.89 -32.93 6.48
CA GLU A 449 -9.80 -33.28 7.56
C GLU A 449 -9.35 -34.61 8.19
N LEU A 450 -9.10 -34.58 9.50
CA LEU A 450 -8.62 -35.74 10.25
C LEU A 450 -9.75 -36.32 11.10
N LEU A 451 -10.07 -37.60 10.88
CA LEU A 451 -11.10 -38.30 11.65
C LEU A 451 -10.48 -39.50 12.37
N THR A 452 -10.57 -39.52 13.70
CA THR A 452 -10.05 -40.64 14.52
C THR A 452 -11.18 -41.62 14.81
N LYS A 453 -11.00 -42.88 14.40
CA LYS A 453 -11.95 -43.97 14.66
C LYS A 453 -11.76 -44.51 16.09
N PRO A 454 -12.78 -45.15 16.70
CA PRO A 454 -12.70 -45.69 18.06
C PRO A 454 -11.61 -46.74 18.27
N ASP A 455 -11.13 -47.37 17.21
CA ASP A 455 -10.02 -48.35 17.21
C ASP A 455 -8.63 -47.69 17.21
N GLY A 456 -8.57 -46.35 17.28
CA GLY A 456 -7.34 -45.56 17.27
C GLY A 456 -6.74 -45.33 15.88
N ARG A 457 -7.33 -45.88 14.81
CA ARG A 457 -6.92 -45.58 13.43
C ARG A 457 -7.49 -44.24 12.98
N ARG A 458 -6.80 -43.59 12.07
CA ARG A 458 -7.18 -42.29 11.53
C ARG A 458 -7.57 -42.42 10.05
N THR A 459 -8.51 -41.57 9.64
CA THR A 459 -8.85 -41.32 8.25
C THR A 459 -8.46 -39.87 7.95
N VAL A 460 -7.75 -39.65 6.85
CA VAL A 460 -7.46 -38.31 6.33
C VAL A 460 -8.28 -38.11 5.07
N GLY A 461 -9.11 -37.07 5.06
CA GLY A 461 -9.88 -36.63 3.91
C GLY A 461 -9.42 -35.28 3.40
N PHE A 462 -9.45 -35.05 2.11
CA PHE A 462 -9.24 -33.74 1.54
C PHE A 462 -9.93 -33.64 0.17
N TRP A 463 -10.10 -32.42 -0.32
CA TRP A 463 -10.62 -32.17 -1.65
C TRP A 463 -9.55 -31.46 -2.50
N ALA A 464 -9.50 -31.77 -3.78
CA ALA A 464 -8.56 -31.18 -4.73
C ALA A 464 -9.27 -30.79 -6.03
N SER A 465 -9.02 -29.56 -6.50
CA SER A 465 -9.51 -29.10 -7.81
C SER A 465 -8.70 -29.66 -8.98
N ASP A 466 -7.50 -30.14 -8.70
CA ASP A 466 -6.49 -30.59 -9.66
C ASP A 466 -6.29 -32.12 -9.62
N ASP A 467 -5.51 -32.64 -10.57
CA ASP A 467 -5.30 -34.09 -10.72
C ASP A 467 -4.28 -34.58 -9.67
N VAL A 468 -4.77 -35.31 -8.66
CA VAL A 468 -3.96 -35.88 -7.57
C VAL A 468 -3.64 -37.37 -7.74
N PHE A 469 -4.20 -38.01 -8.77
CA PHE A 469 -3.97 -39.42 -9.12
C PHE A 469 -3.20 -39.52 -10.43
N ARG A 470 -2.29 -40.49 -10.54
CA ARG A 470 -1.63 -40.82 -11.81
C ARG A 470 -2.34 -41.99 -12.51
N GLN A 471 -2.92 -42.91 -11.75
CA GLN A 471 -3.71 -44.01 -12.28
C GLN A 471 -4.94 -43.48 -13.02
N GLU A 472 -5.09 -43.88 -14.28
CA GLU A 472 -6.08 -43.28 -15.18
C GLU A 472 -7.52 -43.45 -14.71
N ASP A 473 -7.89 -44.64 -14.21
CA ASP A 473 -9.24 -44.92 -13.70
C ASP A 473 -9.62 -44.03 -12.51
N LYS A 474 -8.71 -43.89 -11.53
CA LYS A 474 -8.93 -43.04 -10.35
C LYS A 474 -8.91 -41.56 -10.71
N ARG A 475 -8.03 -41.15 -11.63
CA ARG A 475 -7.97 -39.77 -12.14
C ARG A 475 -9.26 -39.39 -12.85
N LEU A 476 -9.79 -40.27 -13.71
CA LEU A 476 -11.06 -40.06 -14.40
C LEU A 476 -12.23 -40.02 -13.41
N ALA A 477 -12.30 -40.98 -12.48
CA ALA A 477 -13.34 -41.00 -11.45
C ALA A 477 -13.33 -39.72 -10.59
N HIS A 478 -12.15 -39.24 -10.17
CA HIS A 478 -12.00 -37.97 -9.45
C HIS A 478 -12.41 -36.77 -10.32
N LYS A 479 -11.99 -36.76 -11.59
CA LYS A 479 -12.31 -35.68 -12.53
C LYS A 479 -13.81 -35.59 -12.83
N GLU A 480 -14.51 -36.72 -12.92
CA GLU A 480 -15.96 -36.80 -13.14
C GLU A 480 -16.75 -36.39 -11.90
N THR A 481 -16.26 -36.71 -10.70
CA THR A 481 -16.96 -36.42 -9.43
C THR A 481 -16.70 -35.02 -8.88
N ARG A 482 -15.61 -34.36 -9.27
CA ARG A 482 -15.24 -33.01 -8.77
C ARG A 482 -15.93 -31.82 -9.48
N GLU A 483 -17.00 -32.04 -10.25
CA GLU A 483 -17.66 -30.97 -11.05
C GLU A 483 -18.07 -29.69 -10.26
N HIS A 484 -18.03 -28.57 -10.99
CA HIS A 484 -17.88 -27.18 -10.54
C HIS A 484 -18.99 -26.65 -9.62
N GLY A 485 -18.71 -26.54 -8.32
CA GLY A 485 -19.47 -25.70 -7.40
C GLY A 485 -18.58 -24.61 -6.79
N GLU A 486 -18.78 -23.34 -7.15
CA GLU A 486 -18.06 -22.17 -6.59
C GLU A 486 -18.05 -22.15 -5.05
N MET A 487 -19.12 -22.67 -4.44
CA MET A 487 -19.29 -22.73 -2.99
C MET A 487 -18.35 -23.72 -2.29
N ARG A 488 -17.87 -24.75 -3.01
CA ARG A 488 -16.99 -25.80 -2.49
C ARG A 488 -15.52 -25.46 -2.68
N GLN A 489 -15.19 -24.77 -3.76
CA GLN A 489 -13.85 -24.22 -4.02
C GLN A 489 -13.40 -23.21 -2.93
N ARG A 490 -14.33 -22.47 -2.33
CA ARG A 490 -14.04 -21.59 -1.18
C ARG A 490 -13.72 -22.34 0.12
N ARG A 491 -14.23 -23.57 0.31
CA ARG A 491 -13.96 -24.38 1.51
C ARG A 491 -12.58 -25.02 1.51
N THR A 492 -11.92 -25.10 0.35
CA THR A 492 -10.59 -25.72 0.21
C THR A 492 -9.45 -24.74 0.18
N LEU A 493 -9.73 -23.45 -0.07
CA LEU A 493 -8.76 -22.37 0.02
C LEU A 493 -8.74 -21.72 1.41
N ALA A 494 -9.61 -22.14 2.33
CA ALA A 494 -9.69 -21.59 3.69
C ALA A 494 -10.18 -22.63 4.70
N ARG A 495 -9.64 -22.60 5.92
CA ARG A 495 -10.04 -23.45 7.06
C ARG A 495 -10.99 -22.71 8.00
N ALA A 496 -12.03 -23.35 8.50
CA ALA A 496 -12.94 -22.71 9.44
C ALA A 496 -12.36 -22.67 10.86
N VAL A 497 -12.63 -21.61 11.62
CA VAL A 497 -12.32 -21.50 13.05
C VAL A 497 -13.44 -22.20 13.81
N LEU A 498 -13.19 -23.39 14.36
CA LEU A 498 -14.18 -24.20 15.06
C LEU A 498 -14.46 -23.70 16.47
N ASP A 499 -13.41 -23.37 17.22
CA ASP A 499 -13.54 -22.85 18.57
C ASP A 499 -12.40 -21.90 18.92
N VAL A 500 -12.65 -21.00 19.87
CA VAL A 500 -11.60 -20.16 20.45
C VAL A 500 -11.83 -20.05 21.95
N ARG A 501 -10.95 -20.70 22.71
CA ARG A 501 -11.08 -20.88 24.16
C ARG A 501 -10.04 -20.07 24.89
N ARG A 502 -10.44 -19.36 25.94
CA ARG A 502 -9.48 -18.70 26.83
C ARG A 502 -8.70 -19.77 27.59
N VAL A 503 -7.38 -19.63 27.62
CA VAL A 503 -6.48 -20.51 28.38
C VAL A 503 -5.68 -19.70 29.40
N ASP A 504 -5.01 -20.41 30.31
CA ASP A 504 -4.05 -19.78 31.21
C ASP A 504 -2.97 -19.06 30.40
N SER A 505 -2.45 -17.98 30.97
CA SER A 505 -1.41 -17.20 30.30
C SER A 505 -0.15 -18.04 30.14
N VAL A 506 0.27 -18.24 28.89
CA VAL A 506 1.53 -18.92 28.55
C VAL A 506 2.59 -17.89 28.12
N PRO A 507 3.89 -18.22 28.19
CA PRO A 507 4.93 -17.42 27.56
C PRO A 507 4.69 -17.34 26.05
N VAL A 508 4.68 -16.13 25.50
CA VAL A 508 4.44 -15.87 24.07
C VAL A 508 5.55 -14.99 23.49
N ARG A 509 5.85 -15.14 22.20
CA ARG A 509 6.88 -14.39 21.49
C ARG A 509 6.42 -14.10 20.06
N CYS A 510 7.00 -13.09 19.43
CA CYS A 510 6.71 -12.73 18.06
C CYS A 510 7.99 -12.79 17.24
N VAL A 511 7.89 -13.24 15.99
CA VAL A 511 8.95 -13.13 14.98
C VAL A 511 8.51 -12.28 13.80
N GLN A 512 9.48 -11.78 13.05
CA GLN A 512 9.26 -11.02 11.83
C GLN A 512 10.07 -11.65 10.70
N VAL A 513 9.50 -11.68 9.51
CA VAL A 513 10.11 -12.22 8.30
C VAL A 513 10.24 -11.16 7.20
N ASP A 514 11.11 -11.39 6.23
CA ASP A 514 11.39 -10.48 5.11
C ASP A 514 10.44 -10.60 3.90
N SER A 515 9.39 -11.42 4.00
CA SER A 515 8.38 -11.58 2.94
C SER A 515 7.67 -10.27 2.60
N ALA A 516 7.21 -10.12 1.35
CA ALA A 516 6.59 -8.89 0.84
C ALA A 516 5.28 -8.51 1.58
N ASP A 517 4.57 -9.49 2.11
CA ASP A 517 3.35 -9.35 2.91
C ASP A 517 3.63 -9.35 4.43
N HIS A 518 4.89 -9.57 4.82
CA HIS A 518 5.35 -9.77 6.19
C HIS A 518 4.55 -10.84 6.98
N LEU A 519 3.92 -11.77 6.26
CA LEU A 519 3.22 -12.93 6.80
C LEU A 519 4.17 -14.12 6.84
N TYR A 520 4.19 -14.85 7.94
CA TYR A 520 4.82 -16.15 8.03
C TYR A 520 3.80 -17.18 8.47
N LEU A 521 4.06 -18.43 8.10
CA LEU A 521 3.23 -19.56 8.45
C LEU A 521 3.47 -19.98 9.90
N ALA A 522 2.40 -20.23 10.65
CA ALA A 522 2.48 -20.75 12.01
C ALA A 522 1.57 -21.97 12.23
N GLY A 523 2.01 -22.88 13.11
CA GLY A 523 1.31 -24.12 13.43
C GLY A 523 1.57 -25.23 12.39
N PRO A 524 1.21 -26.50 12.71
CA PRO A 524 1.36 -27.64 11.80
C PRO A 524 0.65 -27.45 10.46
N SER A 525 -0.38 -26.60 10.45
CA SER A 525 -1.22 -26.36 9.29
C SER A 525 -0.95 -25.03 8.58
N MET A 526 0.06 -24.24 9.02
CA MET A 526 0.63 -23.10 8.28
C MET A 526 -0.31 -21.87 8.07
N VAL A 527 -0.45 -20.99 9.08
CA VAL A 527 -1.43 -19.86 9.12
C VAL A 527 -0.81 -18.41 9.20
N PRO A 528 -1.32 -17.32 8.51
CA PRO A 528 -0.70 -15.94 8.40
C PRO A 528 -1.29 -14.68 9.21
N THR A 529 -0.55 -13.50 9.44
CA THR A 529 -0.85 -12.34 10.44
C THR A 529 -0.36 -10.79 10.23
N HIS A 530 -1.02 -9.66 10.70
CA HIS A 530 -0.85 -8.16 10.27
C HIS A 530 -0.81 -6.87 11.29
N ASN A 531 -0.46 -5.54 10.95
CA ASN A 531 -0.64 -4.23 11.75
C ASN A 531 -0.54 -2.74 11.10
N SER A 532 -1.25 -1.65 11.60
CA SER A 532 -0.85 -0.15 11.66
C SER A 532 -1.94 0.87 12.22
N ALA A 533 -1.62 2.05 12.85
CA ALA A 533 -2.60 2.96 13.54
C ALA A 533 -2.41 4.53 13.65
N LEU A 534 -1.22 5.16 13.72
CA LEU A 534 -1.10 6.62 14.06
C LEU A 534 -1.50 7.60 12.94
N GLY A 535 -1.18 7.31 11.67
CA GLY A 535 -1.51 8.22 10.56
C GLY A 535 -3.01 8.53 10.46
N LEU A 536 -3.85 7.58 10.88
CA LEU A 536 -5.29 7.73 10.90
C LEU A 536 -5.79 8.79 11.88
N ASP A 537 -5.13 8.99 13.03
CA ASP A 537 -5.56 9.99 14.01
C ASP A 537 -5.30 11.42 13.53
N ILE A 538 -4.15 11.65 12.88
CA ILE A 538 -3.83 12.96 12.30
C ILE A 538 -4.78 13.26 11.13
N ALA A 539 -5.07 12.26 10.29
CA ALA A 539 -6.05 12.39 9.21
C ALA A 539 -7.44 12.77 9.74
N ARG A 540 -7.87 12.11 10.83
CA ARG A 540 -9.14 12.37 11.50
C ARG A 540 -9.20 13.79 12.08
N SER A 541 -8.12 14.26 12.70
CA SER A 541 -8.06 15.65 13.18
C SER A 541 -8.22 16.64 12.03
N ALA A 542 -7.39 16.53 11.00
CA ALA A 542 -7.40 17.45 9.87
C ALA A 542 -8.74 17.46 9.12
N ALA A 543 -9.22 16.29 8.68
CA ALA A 543 -10.41 16.20 7.84
C ALA A 543 -11.72 16.32 8.62
N ILE A 544 -11.88 15.60 9.72
CA ILE A 544 -13.18 15.50 10.40
C ILE A 544 -13.39 16.67 11.37
N LYS A 545 -12.37 17.04 12.16
CA LYS A 545 -12.52 18.11 13.15
C LYS A 545 -12.34 19.51 12.57
N HIS A 546 -11.42 19.65 11.60
CA HIS A 546 -11.03 20.94 11.05
C HIS A 546 -11.45 21.16 9.59
N ASN A 547 -12.13 20.18 8.99
CA ASN A 547 -12.66 20.26 7.62
C ASN A 547 -11.58 20.60 6.57
N LEU A 548 -10.37 20.09 6.77
CA LEU A 548 -9.24 20.29 5.87
C LEU A 548 -9.07 19.08 4.95
N THR A 549 -9.05 19.35 3.64
CA THR A 549 -8.93 18.31 2.62
C THR A 549 -7.68 17.46 2.83
N THR A 550 -7.87 16.17 3.07
CA THR A 550 -6.79 15.22 3.41
C THR A 550 -6.84 14.00 2.49
N CYS A 551 -5.68 13.51 2.06
CA CYS A 551 -5.56 12.29 1.25
C CYS A 551 -4.70 11.25 1.97
N ILE A 552 -5.15 9.99 2.00
CA ILE A 552 -4.41 8.83 2.51
C ILE A 552 -4.14 7.87 1.34
N PHE A 553 -2.86 7.61 1.08
CA PHE A 553 -2.43 6.51 0.23
C PHE A 553 -2.06 5.33 1.13
N SER A 554 -2.86 4.28 1.08
CA SER A 554 -2.67 3.09 1.89
C SER A 554 -2.23 1.93 1.01
N LEU A 555 -0.96 1.56 1.13
CA LEU A 555 -0.34 0.45 0.43
C LEU A 555 -0.48 -0.87 1.22
N GLU A 556 -0.85 -0.78 2.50
CA GLU A 556 -0.95 -1.92 3.41
C GLU A 556 -2.41 -2.27 3.75
N MET A 557 -3.26 -1.27 4.05
CA MET A 557 -4.63 -1.48 4.52
C MET A 557 -5.69 -1.12 3.46
N SER A 558 -6.81 -1.86 3.44
CA SER A 558 -7.94 -1.54 2.55
C SER A 558 -8.72 -0.30 3.02
N ARG A 559 -9.41 0.35 2.09
CA ARG A 559 -10.29 1.50 2.39
C ARG A 559 -11.35 1.21 3.44
N ASN A 560 -11.90 -0.01 3.46
CA ASN A 560 -12.92 -0.42 4.43
C ASN A 560 -12.32 -0.54 5.82
N GLU A 561 -11.12 -1.09 5.93
CA GLU A 561 -10.42 -1.21 7.21
C GLU A 561 -10.09 0.17 7.79
N ILE A 562 -9.61 1.08 6.95
CA ILE A 562 -9.36 2.47 7.33
C ILE A 562 -10.64 3.15 7.82
N THR A 563 -11.73 3.02 7.06
CA THR A 563 -13.02 3.63 7.39
C THR A 563 -13.57 3.12 8.73
N MET A 564 -13.49 1.81 8.99
CA MET A 564 -13.92 1.24 10.27
C MET A 564 -13.09 1.77 11.45
N ARG A 565 -11.77 1.91 11.28
CA ARG A 565 -10.89 2.47 12.31
C ARG A 565 -11.19 3.94 12.58
N LEU A 566 -11.44 4.74 11.54
CA LEU A 566 -11.85 6.14 11.67
C LEU A 566 -13.17 6.27 12.43
N LEU A 567 -14.18 5.48 12.05
CA LEU A 567 -15.48 5.49 12.73
C LEU A 567 -15.37 5.03 14.19
N SER A 568 -14.58 4.00 14.48
CA SER A 568 -14.32 3.54 15.86
C SER A 568 -13.67 4.65 16.69
N ALA A 569 -12.62 5.28 16.15
CA ALA A 569 -11.89 6.33 16.83
C ALA A 569 -12.77 7.56 17.13
N GLU A 570 -13.65 7.93 16.20
CA GLU A 570 -14.52 9.10 16.30
C GLU A 570 -15.76 8.85 17.17
N SER A 571 -16.46 7.73 16.96
CA SER A 571 -17.67 7.38 17.70
C SER A 571 -17.39 6.86 19.12
N ARG A 572 -16.14 6.51 19.44
CA ARG A 572 -15.76 5.81 20.67
C ARG A 572 -16.52 4.49 20.85
N VAL A 573 -16.93 3.91 19.73
CA VAL A 573 -17.45 2.56 19.70
C VAL A 573 -16.26 1.64 19.49
N PRO A 574 -16.08 0.62 20.34
CA PRO A 574 -14.93 -0.27 20.21
C PRO A 574 -14.87 -0.84 18.80
N LEU A 575 -13.68 -0.86 18.18
CA LEU A 575 -13.51 -1.35 16.82
C LEU A 575 -14.06 -2.77 16.67
N HIS A 576 -13.89 -3.59 17.71
CA HIS A 576 -14.44 -4.93 17.77
C HIS A 576 -15.98 -4.98 17.73
N HIS A 577 -16.72 -4.02 18.30
CA HIS A 577 -18.20 -3.98 18.17
C HIS A 577 -18.62 -3.71 16.73
N MET A 578 -17.89 -2.82 16.04
CA MET A 578 -18.18 -2.45 14.65
C MET A 578 -17.90 -3.61 13.69
N ARG A 579 -16.75 -4.27 13.82
CA ARG A 579 -16.32 -5.38 12.95
C ARG A 579 -17.10 -6.67 13.14
N THR A 580 -17.82 -6.78 14.25
CA THR A 580 -18.60 -7.97 14.60
C THR A 580 -20.09 -7.78 14.37
N GLY A 581 -20.53 -6.58 14.00
CA GLY A 581 -21.94 -6.21 13.87
C GLY A 581 -22.71 -6.21 15.19
N LYS A 582 -22.04 -6.43 16.34
CA LYS A 582 -22.63 -6.48 17.68
C LYS A 582 -22.74 -5.08 18.30
N LEU A 583 -23.29 -4.15 17.52
CA LEU A 583 -23.55 -2.80 17.98
C LEU A 583 -24.77 -2.82 18.88
N THR A 584 -24.59 -2.41 20.13
CA THR A 584 -25.72 -2.11 21.01
C THR A 584 -26.54 -0.95 20.44
N ASP A 585 -27.78 -0.77 20.87
CA ASP A 585 -28.59 0.38 20.44
C ASP A 585 -27.89 1.72 20.78
N ASP A 586 -27.12 1.76 21.86
CA ASP A 586 -26.27 2.90 22.25
C ASP A 586 -25.07 3.07 21.29
N ASP A 587 -24.41 1.99 20.88
CA ASP A 587 -23.32 2.06 19.88
C ASP A 587 -23.84 2.51 18.51
N TRP A 588 -25.00 2.00 18.07
CA TRP A 588 -25.68 2.47 16.88
C TRP A 588 -26.01 3.95 16.96
N THR A 589 -26.48 4.41 18.12
CA THR A 589 -26.76 5.82 18.36
C THR A 589 -25.48 6.67 18.30
N LYS A 590 -24.38 6.21 18.90
CA LYS A 590 -23.07 6.89 18.86
C LYS A 590 -22.51 6.97 17.45
N LEU A 591 -22.61 5.88 16.68
CA LEU A 591 -22.19 5.84 15.29
C LEU A 591 -23.03 6.75 14.42
N ALA A 592 -24.36 6.64 14.46
CA ALA A 592 -25.25 7.47 13.67
C ALA A 592 -25.03 8.97 13.92
N ARG A 593 -24.74 9.36 15.18
CA ARG A 593 -24.42 10.75 15.53
C ARG A 593 -23.14 11.28 14.87
N ARG A 594 -22.12 10.43 14.69
CA ARG A 594 -20.83 10.83 14.11
C ARG A 594 -20.68 10.51 12.63
N MET A 595 -21.55 9.64 12.09
CA MET A 595 -21.51 9.22 10.69
C MET A 595 -21.70 10.39 9.72
N GLY A 596 -22.55 11.36 10.07
CA GLY A 596 -22.71 12.59 9.28
C GLY A 596 -21.39 13.37 9.18
N GLU A 597 -20.76 13.67 10.32
CA GLU A 597 -19.47 14.38 10.38
C GLU A 597 -18.37 13.65 9.60
N VAL A 598 -18.31 12.32 9.69
CA VAL A 598 -17.31 11.52 8.97
C VAL A 598 -17.60 11.45 7.46
N SER A 599 -18.88 11.38 7.07
CA SER A 599 -19.30 11.32 5.67
C SER A 599 -19.11 12.66 4.94
N ASP A 600 -19.28 13.77 5.65
CA ASP A 600 -19.15 15.12 5.09
C ASP A 600 -17.69 15.60 5.05
N ALA A 601 -16.80 14.94 5.81
CA ALA A 601 -15.39 15.31 5.89
C ALA A 601 -14.66 15.14 4.54
N PRO A 602 -13.80 16.08 4.13
CA PRO A 602 -13.05 16.03 2.88
C PRO A 602 -11.84 15.09 2.96
N LEU A 603 -12.09 13.81 3.28
CA LEU A 603 -11.08 12.76 3.40
C LEU A 603 -11.13 11.80 2.21
N PHE A 604 -10.02 11.71 1.48
CA PHE A 604 -9.86 10.84 0.31
C PHE A 604 -8.93 9.66 0.67
N ILE A 605 -9.32 8.44 0.32
CA ILE A 605 -8.53 7.22 0.59
C ILE A 605 -8.29 6.49 -0.73
N ASP A 606 -7.02 6.15 -0.99
CA ASP A 606 -6.60 5.35 -2.13
C ASP A 606 -5.81 4.13 -1.65
N ASP A 607 -6.37 2.94 -1.88
CA ASP A 607 -5.83 1.64 -1.51
C ASP A 607 -5.37 0.81 -2.72
N SER A 608 -5.08 1.46 -3.85
CA SER A 608 -4.57 0.78 -5.04
C SER A 608 -3.19 0.14 -4.76
N PRO A 609 -2.97 -1.15 -5.07
CA PRO A 609 -1.68 -1.81 -4.85
C PRO A 609 -0.61 -1.26 -5.81
N ASN A 610 0.67 -1.33 -5.42
CA ASN A 610 1.83 -1.03 -6.26
C ASN A 610 1.86 0.38 -6.90
N MET A 611 1.29 1.39 -6.24
CA MET A 611 1.28 2.76 -6.79
C MET A 611 2.70 3.35 -6.94
N SER A 612 2.95 3.97 -8.10
CA SER A 612 4.17 4.71 -8.35
C SER A 612 4.11 6.13 -7.78
N MET A 613 5.27 6.76 -7.56
CA MET A 613 5.34 8.15 -7.11
C MET A 613 4.70 9.14 -8.10
N MET A 614 4.75 8.83 -9.40
CA MET A 614 4.15 9.67 -10.44
C MET A 614 2.62 9.65 -10.34
N GLU A 615 2.04 8.48 -10.10
CA GLU A 615 0.59 8.34 -9.88
C GLU A 615 0.13 9.07 -8.61
N ILE A 616 0.86 8.89 -7.50
CA ILE A 616 0.58 9.61 -6.24
C ILE A 616 0.61 11.12 -6.48
N ARG A 617 1.67 11.63 -7.13
CA ARG A 617 1.80 13.05 -7.47
C ARG A 617 0.65 13.55 -8.35
N ALA A 618 0.29 12.81 -9.40
CA ALA A 618 -0.82 13.17 -10.29
C ALA A 618 -2.18 13.21 -9.55
N LYS A 619 -2.43 12.24 -8.67
CA LYS A 619 -3.64 12.18 -7.82
C LYS A 619 -3.68 13.37 -6.84
N CYS A 620 -2.56 13.66 -6.16
CA CYS A 620 -2.45 14.80 -5.25
C CYS A 620 -2.66 16.14 -5.96
N ARG A 621 -2.05 16.35 -7.13
CA ARG A 621 -2.25 17.57 -7.95
C ARG A 621 -3.72 17.77 -8.32
N ARG A 622 -4.39 16.71 -8.77
CA ARG A 622 -5.83 16.75 -9.10
C ARG A 622 -6.69 17.10 -7.89
N LEU A 623 -6.36 16.55 -6.71
CA LEU A 623 -7.04 16.88 -5.45
C LEU A 623 -6.76 18.32 -5.01
N LYS A 624 -5.52 18.81 -5.13
CA LYS A 624 -5.17 20.22 -4.82
C LYS A 624 -5.97 21.19 -5.69
N GLN A 625 -6.08 20.92 -6.99
CA GLN A 625 -6.81 21.79 -7.91
C GLN A 625 -8.32 21.80 -7.66
N ARG A 626 -8.92 20.66 -7.33
CA ARG A 626 -10.38 20.52 -7.18
C ARG A 626 -10.90 20.80 -5.78
N HIS A 627 -10.12 20.46 -4.76
CA HIS A 627 -10.55 20.44 -3.36
C HIS A 627 -9.57 21.14 -2.41
N ASP A 628 -8.56 21.85 -2.92
CA ASP A 628 -7.57 22.57 -2.11
C ASP A 628 -6.93 21.70 -1.01
N LEU A 629 -6.36 20.57 -1.43
CA LEU A 629 -5.62 19.61 -0.60
C LEU A 629 -4.71 20.32 0.42
N LYS A 630 -4.82 19.90 1.69
CA LYS A 630 -4.09 20.44 2.85
C LYS A 630 -3.17 19.44 3.53
N LEU A 631 -3.41 18.14 3.40
CA LEU A 631 -2.57 17.11 4.02
C LEU A 631 -2.49 15.85 3.16
N VAL A 632 -1.30 15.26 3.07
CA VAL A 632 -1.08 13.96 2.42
C VAL A 632 -0.45 13.00 3.40
N ILE A 633 -0.97 11.77 3.48
CA ILE A 633 -0.43 10.68 4.29
C ILE A 633 -0.15 9.48 3.38
N ILE A 634 1.00 8.84 3.56
CA ILE A 634 1.43 7.65 2.79
C ILE A 634 1.82 6.54 3.78
N ASP A 635 1.12 5.41 3.70
CA ASP A 635 1.25 4.26 4.61
C ASP A 635 1.55 2.96 3.82
N TYR A 636 2.75 2.38 3.83
CA TYR A 636 4.03 2.89 4.34
C TYR A 636 5.08 2.95 3.22
N LEU A 637 6.04 3.87 3.35
CA LEU A 637 7.00 4.26 2.32
C LEU A 637 7.78 3.08 1.72
N GLN A 638 8.09 2.07 2.53
CA GLN A 638 8.85 0.88 2.10
C GLN A 638 8.06 -0.12 1.25
N LEU A 639 6.77 0.07 0.96
CA LEU A 639 6.04 -0.75 -0.03
C LEU A 639 6.03 -0.12 -1.43
N MET A 640 6.54 1.10 -1.56
CA MET A 640 6.63 1.75 -2.86
C MET A 640 7.66 1.04 -3.75
N GLN A 641 7.36 1.02 -5.05
CA GLN A 641 8.22 0.50 -6.10
C GLN A 641 8.49 1.60 -7.13
N SER A 642 9.74 1.69 -7.57
CA SER A 642 10.20 2.76 -8.48
C SER A 642 9.91 2.45 -9.95
N GLY A 643 9.43 1.24 -10.26
CA GLY A 643 9.24 0.75 -11.64
C GLY A 643 10.55 0.53 -12.41
N LYS A 644 11.70 0.96 -11.86
CA LYS A 644 13.03 0.84 -12.47
C LYS A 644 13.86 -0.23 -11.77
N ARG A 645 14.75 -0.88 -12.52
CA ARG A 645 15.70 -1.84 -11.96
C ARG A 645 16.82 -1.07 -11.25
N VAL A 646 16.75 -0.99 -9.92
CA VAL A 646 17.75 -0.31 -9.08
C VAL A 646 18.72 -1.33 -8.49
N GLU A 647 20.00 -0.97 -8.35
CA GLU A 647 21.04 -1.86 -7.81
C GLU A 647 20.92 -2.12 -6.31
N SER A 648 20.33 -1.18 -5.56
CA SER A 648 20.18 -1.26 -4.11
C SER A 648 18.87 -0.62 -3.64
N ARG A 649 18.18 -1.29 -2.71
CA ARG A 649 16.96 -0.77 -2.07
C ARG A 649 17.19 0.56 -1.36
N GLN A 650 18.39 0.79 -0.82
CA GLN A 650 18.75 2.06 -0.18
C GLN A 650 18.68 3.25 -1.16
N GLN A 651 19.09 3.02 -2.42
CA GLN A 651 19.03 4.04 -3.46
C GLN A 651 17.58 4.33 -3.85
N GLU A 652 16.77 3.28 -3.96
CA GLU A 652 15.33 3.39 -4.25
C GLU A 652 14.58 4.19 -3.18
N VAL A 653 14.83 3.87 -1.89
CA VAL A 653 14.26 4.60 -0.75
C VAL A 653 14.72 6.06 -0.71
N SER A 654 15.97 6.33 -1.11
CA SER A 654 16.51 7.69 -1.21
C SER A 654 15.83 8.50 -2.31
N GLU A 655 15.53 7.89 -3.45
CA GLU A 655 14.77 8.53 -4.51
C GLU A 655 13.34 8.85 -4.07
N PHE A 656 12.66 7.93 -3.37
CA PHE A 656 11.33 8.20 -2.82
C PHE A 656 11.33 9.33 -1.81
N SER A 657 12.28 9.32 -0.87
CA SER A 657 12.44 10.38 0.12
C SER A 657 12.52 11.76 -0.53
N ARG A 658 13.42 11.91 -1.50
CA ARG A 658 13.58 13.16 -2.23
C ARG A 658 12.33 13.55 -3.01
N ALA A 659 11.68 12.59 -3.66
CA ALA A 659 10.46 12.84 -4.43
C ALA A 659 9.30 13.30 -3.53
N LEU A 660 9.16 12.74 -2.32
CA LEU A 660 8.18 13.17 -1.33
C LEU A 660 8.45 14.59 -0.83
N LYS A 661 9.72 14.93 -0.58
CA LYS A 661 10.07 16.30 -0.20
C LYS A 661 9.75 17.31 -1.32
N LEU A 662 10.02 16.94 -2.58
CA LEU A 662 9.66 17.77 -3.73
C LEU A 662 8.15 17.88 -3.88
N LEU A 663 7.39 16.80 -3.68
CA LEU A 663 5.92 16.81 -3.69
C LEU A 663 5.35 17.77 -2.64
N ALA A 664 5.87 17.72 -1.41
CA ALA A 664 5.44 18.60 -0.32
C ALA A 664 5.63 20.08 -0.68
N LYS A 665 6.80 20.44 -1.22
CA LYS A 665 7.14 21.81 -1.66
C LYS A 665 6.32 22.25 -2.87
N GLU A 666 6.13 21.37 -3.83
CA GLU A 666 5.43 21.67 -5.08
C GLU A 666 3.94 21.96 -4.85
N LEU A 667 3.29 21.17 -3.99
CA LEU A 667 1.87 21.32 -3.68
C LEU A 667 1.60 22.29 -2.54
N ASP A 668 2.66 22.75 -1.88
CA ASP A 668 2.61 23.55 -0.66
C ASP A 668 1.66 22.92 0.37
N VAL A 669 1.96 21.67 0.74
CA VAL A 669 1.22 20.89 1.76
C VAL A 669 2.17 20.06 2.63
N PRO A 670 1.85 19.83 3.91
CA PRO A 670 2.52 18.80 4.70
C PRO A 670 2.28 17.40 4.10
N VAL A 671 3.36 16.63 4.00
CA VAL A 671 3.34 15.22 3.57
C VAL A 671 3.88 14.36 4.72
N ILE A 672 3.05 13.45 5.23
CA ILE A 672 3.41 12.47 6.24
C ILE A 672 3.74 11.15 5.56
N ALA A 673 4.97 10.69 5.72
CA ALA A 673 5.40 9.36 5.32
C ALA A 673 5.51 8.46 6.55
N ILE A 674 4.74 7.38 6.58
CA ILE A 674 4.89 6.34 7.58
C ILE A 674 6.06 5.45 7.18
N SER A 675 6.97 5.22 8.12
CA SER A 675 8.19 4.46 7.92
C SER A 675 8.38 3.44 9.05
N GLN A 676 8.96 2.30 8.75
CA GLN A 676 9.30 1.31 9.78
C GLN A 676 10.71 1.56 10.35
N LEU A 677 10.88 1.25 11.64
CA LEU A 677 12.16 1.30 12.34
C LEU A 677 12.92 -0.04 12.32
N ASN A 678 14.23 0.05 12.20
CA ASN A 678 15.23 -0.99 12.47
C ASN A 678 15.25 -1.37 13.96
N ARG A 679 16.00 -2.42 14.29
CA ARG A 679 16.06 -2.98 15.65
C ARG A 679 17.21 -2.48 16.54
N GLY A 680 17.93 -1.46 16.09
CA GLY A 680 18.91 -0.77 16.92
C GLY A 680 18.40 -0.32 18.30
N PRO A 681 17.12 0.08 18.49
CA PRO A 681 16.61 0.44 19.80
C PRO A 681 16.62 -0.73 20.80
N GLU A 682 16.30 -1.95 20.36
CA GLU A 682 16.14 -3.09 21.28
C GLU A 682 17.44 -3.59 21.91
N GLN A 683 18.57 -3.30 21.26
CA GLN A 683 19.89 -3.64 21.77
C GLN A 683 20.38 -2.61 22.79
N ARG A 684 19.73 -1.44 22.89
CA ARG A 684 20.05 -0.41 23.87
C ARG A 684 19.32 -0.66 25.17
N THR A 685 19.94 -0.23 26.26
CA THR A 685 19.39 -0.34 27.62
C THR A 685 18.06 0.42 27.77
N ASP A 686 17.91 1.54 27.08
CA ASP A 686 16.72 2.41 27.15
C ASP A 686 15.58 1.99 26.22
N LYS A 687 15.85 1.12 25.22
CA LYS A 687 14.88 0.66 24.21
C LYS A 687 14.14 1.76 23.44
N LYS A 688 14.56 3.02 23.59
CA LYS A 688 13.97 4.17 22.93
C LYS A 688 14.50 4.28 21.51
N PRO A 689 13.65 4.48 20.50
CA PRO A 689 14.10 4.67 19.14
C PRO A 689 14.84 5.99 18.92
N GLN A 690 15.80 5.98 18.00
CA GLN A 690 16.61 7.12 17.59
C GLN A 690 16.62 7.23 16.06
N MET A 691 17.08 8.38 15.54
CA MET A 691 17.12 8.66 14.11
C MET A 691 17.90 7.62 13.31
N SER A 692 19.00 7.09 13.87
CA SER A 692 19.82 6.03 13.28
C SER A 692 19.04 4.73 13.01
N ASP A 693 17.87 4.56 13.64
CA ASP A 693 17.04 3.38 13.52
C ASP A 693 16.03 3.48 12.37
N LEU A 694 15.92 4.61 11.66
CA LEU A 694 15.13 4.64 10.44
C LEU A 694 15.73 3.64 9.43
N ARG A 695 14.89 2.79 8.83
CA ARG A 695 15.37 1.76 7.90
C ARG A 695 15.92 2.35 6.59
N GLU A 696 17.12 1.93 6.19
CA GLU A 696 17.71 2.24 4.87
C GLU A 696 17.79 3.77 4.56
N SER A 697 18.06 4.59 5.59
CA SER A 697 17.43 5.92 5.74
C SER A 697 18.33 7.17 5.76
N GLY A 698 19.62 7.08 5.44
CA GLY A 698 20.50 8.27 5.54
C GLY A 698 19.96 9.49 4.77
N SER A 699 19.26 9.26 3.66
CA SER A 699 18.53 10.25 2.86
C SER A 699 17.22 10.72 3.49
N ILE A 700 16.39 9.80 4.01
CA ILE A 700 15.15 10.11 4.74
C ILE A 700 15.43 11.06 5.90
N GLU A 701 16.47 10.77 6.69
CA GLU A 701 16.90 11.63 7.79
C GLU A 701 17.26 13.03 7.29
N GLN A 702 17.92 13.17 6.14
CA GLN A 702 18.35 14.48 5.63
C GLN A 702 17.17 15.29 5.06
N ASP A 703 16.31 14.64 4.28
CA ASP A 703 15.22 15.26 3.53
C ASP A 703 14.04 15.67 4.41
N ALA A 704 13.72 14.88 5.44
CA ALA A 704 12.62 15.17 6.34
C ALA A 704 12.85 16.48 7.11
N ASP A 705 11.81 17.29 7.26
CA ASP A 705 11.85 18.49 8.11
C ASP A 705 11.57 18.14 9.57
N MET A 706 10.76 17.10 9.79
CA MET A 706 10.42 16.59 11.10
C MET A 706 10.42 15.06 11.09
N VAL A 707 10.96 14.46 12.15
CA VAL A 707 10.87 13.02 12.38
C VAL A 707 10.29 12.75 13.76
N VAL A 708 9.24 11.95 13.79
CA VAL A 708 8.54 11.50 14.99
C VAL A 708 8.72 10.00 15.12
N LEU A 709 9.31 9.56 16.23
CA LEU A 709 9.54 8.15 16.54
C LEU A 709 8.56 7.71 17.62
N LEU A 710 7.83 6.63 17.38
CA LEU A 710 6.86 6.11 18.33
C LEU A 710 7.50 5.08 19.24
N HIS A 711 7.35 5.27 20.54
CA HIS A 711 7.78 4.34 21.56
C HIS A 711 6.62 4.05 22.52
N ARG A 712 6.45 2.81 22.92
CA ARG A 712 5.48 2.42 23.95
C ARG A 712 6.21 1.50 24.91
N GLU A 713 6.35 1.96 26.13
CA GLU A 713 7.18 1.30 27.15
C GLU A 713 6.58 -0.05 27.58
N GLU A 714 5.25 -0.13 27.69
CA GLU A 714 4.50 -1.35 28.01
C GLU A 714 4.76 -2.53 27.05
N LEU A 715 5.27 -2.24 25.85
CA LEU A 715 5.64 -3.26 24.88
C LEU A 715 6.92 -4.01 25.26
N TYR A 716 7.74 -3.39 26.10
CA TYR A 716 9.04 -3.89 26.52
C TYR A 716 9.09 -4.24 28.01
N GLU A 717 8.23 -3.64 28.83
CA GLU A 717 8.18 -3.82 30.28
C GLU A 717 6.75 -4.13 30.77
N ARG A 718 6.56 -5.36 31.25
CA ARG A 718 5.26 -5.95 31.62
C ARG A 718 4.56 -5.27 32.80
N GLU A 719 5.33 -4.71 33.74
CA GLU A 719 4.83 -3.99 34.92
C GLU A 719 5.11 -2.48 34.82
N SER A 720 5.32 -1.97 33.60
CA SER A 720 5.55 -0.53 33.43
C SER A 720 4.38 0.23 34.06
N PRO A 721 4.66 1.20 34.94
CA PRO A 721 3.62 2.04 35.53
C PRO A 721 2.92 2.92 34.48
N ARG A 722 3.43 2.93 33.24
CA ARG A 722 2.98 3.72 32.08
C ARG A 722 2.17 2.88 31.07
N ALA A 723 1.46 1.85 31.54
CA ALA A 723 0.59 1.03 30.70
C ALA A 723 -0.52 1.88 30.04
N GLY A 724 -0.71 1.70 28.74
CA GLY A 724 -1.59 2.54 27.92
C GLY A 724 -1.01 3.90 27.56
N GLU A 725 0.25 4.19 27.84
CA GLU A 725 0.96 5.39 27.36
C GLU A 725 1.81 5.08 26.11
N ALA A 726 1.96 6.09 25.26
CA ALA A 726 2.88 6.10 24.14
C ALA A 726 3.65 7.42 24.12
N ASP A 727 4.93 7.36 23.77
CA ASP A 727 5.81 8.49 23.60
C ASP A 727 5.96 8.80 22.10
N PHE A 728 5.63 10.02 21.72
CA PHE A 728 5.96 10.63 20.44
C PHE A 728 7.29 11.37 20.62
N ILE A 729 8.37 10.74 20.21
CA ILE A 729 9.72 11.30 20.30
C ILE A 729 9.95 12.12 19.03
N VAL A 730 9.87 13.45 19.13
CA VAL A 730 10.21 14.36 18.04
C VAL A 730 11.74 14.41 17.95
N ALA A 731 12.31 13.45 17.24
CA ALA A 731 13.75 13.22 17.16
C ALA A 731 14.46 14.23 16.23
N LYS A 732 13.72 14.81 15.28
CA LYS A 732 14.18 15.91 14.42
C LYS A 732 13.06 16.92 14.24
N HIS A 733 13.39 18.20 14.32
CA HIS A 733 12.51 19.31 13.96
C HIS A 733 13.36 20.47 13.42
N ARG A 734 13.27 20.78 12.13
CA ARG A 734 14.08 21.86 11.51
C ARG A 734 13.70 23.26 12.00
N ASN A 735 12.44 23.48 12.37
CA ASN A 735 11.86 24.80 12.65
C ASN A 735 11.56 25.03 14.14
N GLY A 736 11.96 24.12 15.03
CA GLY A 736 11.63 24.22 16.45
C GLY A 736 12.36 23.18 17.31
N PRO A 737 12.06 23.12 18.61
CA PRO A 737 12.74 22.22 19.53
C PRO A 737 12.31 20.76 19.32
N THR A 738 13.21 19.85 19.68
CA THR A 738 12.94 18.43 19.83
C THR A 738 12.48 18.15 21.25
N THR A 739 11.48 17.28 21.42
CA THR A 739 11.00 16.86 22.73
C THR A 739 10.31 15.50 22.63
N THR A 740 9.97 14.92 23.78
CA THR A 740 9.11 13.72 23.84
C THR A 740 7.75 14.13 24.39
N ILE A 741 6.69 13.79 23.66
CA ILE A 741 5.31 14.06 24.05
C ILE A 741 4.68 12.72 24.43
N THR A 742 4.16 12.63 25.65
CA THR A 742 3.47 11.44 26.12
C THR A 742 1.97 11.57 25.85
N VAL A 743 1.41 10.56 25.20
CA VAL A 743 -0.02 10.45 24.87
C VAL A 743 -0.58 9.14 25.42
N ALA A 744 -1.89 9.05 25.60
CA ALA A 744 -2.55 7.80 25.92
C ALA A 744 -2.91 7.04 24.64
N PHE A 745 -2.59 5.75 24.58
CA PHE A 745 -2.97 4.85 23.51
C PHE A 745 -4.19 4.00 23.90
N GLN A 746 -5.29 4.20 23.19
CA GLN A 746 -6.54 3.45 23.36
C GLN A 746 -6.71 2.46 22.21
N GLY A 747 -5.93 1.37 22.24
CA GLY A 747 -5.88 0.38 21.16
C GLY A 747 -7.25 -0.23 20.80
N HIS A 748 -8.16 -0.38 21.77
CA HIS A 748 -9.52 -0.88 21.56
C HIS A 748 -10.42 0.04 20.72
N TYR A 749 -10.05 1.32 20.58
CA TYR A 749 -10.66 2.29 19.67
C TYR A 749 -9.78 2.59 18.45
N SER A 750 -8.61 1.96 18.34
CA SER A 750 -7.58 2.22 17.32
C SER A 750 -7.13 3.69 17.28
N ARG A 751 -6.95 4.31 18.46
CA ARG A 751 -6.58 5.74 18.54
C ARG A 751 -5.56 6.08 19.64
N PHE A 752 -4.87 7.19 19.45
CA PHE A 752 -4.13 7.93 20.47
C PHE A 752 -4.95 9.15 20.93
N VAL A 753 -4.79 9.57 22.18
CA VAL A 753 -5.43 10.76 22.75
C VAL A 753 -4.46 11.48 23.68
N ASP A 754 -4.63 12.79 23.85
CA ASP A 754 -3.85 13.55 24.84
C ASP A 754 -4.01 12.98 26.25
N MET A 755 -2.94 13.09 27.04
CA MET A 755 -3.00 12.80 28.47
C MET A 755 -3.93 13.80 29.17
N ALA A 756 -4.74 13.31 30.12
CA ALA A 756 -5.54 14.18 30.98
C ALA A 756 -4.60 14.99 31.87
N ARG A 757 -4.71 16.33 31.85
CA ARG A 757 -3.97 17.16 32.81
C ARG A 757 -4.46 16.85 34.23
N SER A 758 -3.51 16.82 35.16
CA SER A 758 -3.79 16.94 36.60
C SER A 758 -4.21 18.37 36.96
#